data_AF-A0AA96XL70-F1
#
_entry.id   AF-A0AA96XL70-F1
#
_cell.length_a   1.000
_cell.length_b   1.000
_cell.length_c   1.000
_cell.angle_alpha   90.00
_cell.angle_beta   90.00
_cell.angle_gamma   90.00
#
_symmetry.space_group_name_H-M   'P 1'
#
loop_
_entity.id
_entity.type
_entity.pdbx_description
1 polymer ?
#
loop_
_entity_poly.entity_id
_entity_poly.type
_entity_poly.pdbx_seq_one_letter_code
_entity_poly.pdbx_strand_id
1 'polypeptide(L)'
;MPKGTGAPASPKAPASPAAAALPRPPRRGPDPFGEPPEIRMPMGGSPEDKLEYFRAVVRQKTETLARARTLYAERDGELNGVKQSLTLARKELAESKASVSAFQEELARAEAETQSRLASLQEELSAVEADRKDLSRALAEVESDVPRLTAELQEEREARGAVAEELIGAKEALSLAQDRVAELAAEKSEAQGALEAVQEQYQQAIADVERLTSELEAASSEKDSLGLRTAQLEAALAEAQSGLSALESESDWSKSSLEEAQGRAGTLEAERDEARKQLAVVEDGLRTLQEQVAELERSLALKDAEIVGLRAALTARTTEAAELPALRQALEVRTAELAQLKAKLEAEAAKAEERSLALEEGLAQASERAQLAEGEAAALKEALEAAEVEQVSLRDRMEADAAALGEAVQQAETKVSELTAAVEAAHADHASWKEQLAAVELKAATKDAERVGLAARVSMLEAASGQREAELVRLQAEVAKAQEALALERARREAAEAERTDAEVKAAQAEAQVESLTVGQGGAEAQVASLTEELEAARAEADKVERLQGRLKMMEGALEGAKAQAASAGKSDAARAATEAKLARIEASLKAEEQKRADVEASLRAEQEARRALEAKLAEQPGTPSQSAGASAEWEAEREQLKADAANLKRKLVAAEAALENAAGYKAKIARLEAQLKGKR
;
A
#
# COMPACT_ATOMS: atom_id res chain seq x y z
N MET A 1 -3.59 77.00 -46.90
CA MET A 1 -2.97 78.08 -47.70
C MET A 1 -3.25 77.86 -49.19
N PRO A 2 -4.30 78.45 -49.78
CA PRO A 2 -4.32 78.72 -51.21
C PRO A 2 -4.32 80.23 -51.47
N LYS A 3 -3.43 80.69 -52.37
CA LYS A 3 -3.41 82.07 -52.88
C LYS A 3 -4.50 82.23 -53.94
N GLY A 4 -5.54 83.00 -53.62
CA GLY A 4 -6.47 83.54 -54.61
C GLY A 4 -6.05 84.95 -54.99
N THR A 5 -5.78 85.18 -56.28
CA THR A 5 -5.82 86.52 -56.89
C THR A 5 -6.32 86.36 -58.33
N GLY A 6 -7.62 86.58 -58.51
CA GLY A 6 -8.25 86.75 -59.81
C GLY A 6 -9.15 87.99 -59.74
N ALA A 7 -8.65 89.11 -60.25
CA ALA A 7 -9.46 90.27 -60.58
C ALA A 7 -9.80 90.19 -62.08
N PRO A 8 -11.03 90.55 -62.47
CA PRO A 8 -11.18 91.28 -63.72
C PRO A 8 -12.06 92.53 -63.59
N ALA A 9 -11.44 93.63 -64.00
CA ALA A 9 -11.95 94.66 -64.91
C ALA A 9 -13.43 95.06 -64.83
N SER A 10 -13.65 96.27 -64.34
CA SER A 10 -14.82 97.11 -64.58
C SER A 10 -15.17 97.24 -66.07
N PRO A 11 -16.43 97.10 -66.50
CA PRO A 11 -16.86 97.56 -67.80
C PRO A 11 -17.22 99.05 -67.76
N LYS A 12 -16.58 99.75 -68.70
CA LYS A 12 -16.71 101.15 -69.06
C LYS A 12 -18.12 101.44 -69.58
N ALA A 13 -18.88 102.25 -68.87
CA ALA A 13 -20.18 102.77 -69.34
C ALA A 13 -19.99 103.66 -70.59
N PRO A 14 -20.85 103.56 -71.62
CA PRO A 14 -20.79 104.43 -72.78
C PRO A 14 -21.34 105.82 -72.44
N ALA A 15 -20.56 106.85 -72.79
CA ALA A 15 -20.98 108.23 -72.77
C ALA A 15 -22.14 108.43 -73.76
N SER A 16 -23.31 108.81 -73.25
CA SER A 16 -24.39 109.38 -74.08
C SER A 16 -24.09 110.86 -74.37
N PRO A 17 -24.41 111.34 -75.58
CA PRO A 17 -24.01 112.65 -76.08
C PRO A 17 -24.94 113.74 -75.54
N ALA A 18 -24.42 114.65 -74.72
CA ALA A 18 -25.17 115.81 -74.28
C ALA A 18 -25.13 116.90 -75.35
N ALA A 19 -26.32 117.16 -75.91
CA ALA A 19 -26.84 118.46 -76.26
C ALA A 19 -26.04 119.31 -77.25
N ALA A 20 -26.38 119.12 -78.53
CA ALA A 20 -26.23 120.13 -79.57
C ALA A 20 -26.79 121.48 -79.08
N ALA A 21 -25.90 122.48 -79.06
CA ALA A 21 -26.24 123.87 -78.77
C ALA A 21 -27.24 124.40 -79.82
N LEU A 22 -28.36 124.89 -79.32
CA LEU A 22 -29.42 125.57 -80.06
C LEU A 22 -28.86 126.78 -80.84
N PRO A 23 -29.22 126.96 -82.13
CA PRO A 23 -28.92 128.18 -82.86
C PRO A 23 -29.75 129.35 -82.31
N ARG A 24 -29.06 130.46 -82.03
CA ARG A 24 -29.63 131.75 -81.61
C ARG A 24 -30.70 132.25 -82.61
N PRO A 25 -31.78 132.90 -82.13
CA PRO A 25 -32.81 133.46 -83.00
C PRO A 25 -32.28 134.67 -83.81
N PRO A 26 -32.63 134.82 -85.11
CA PRO A 26 -32.23 135.97 -85.90
C PRO A 26 -32.97 137.23 -85.42
N ARG A 27 -32.19 138.27 -85.14
CA ARG A 27 -32.67 139.62 -84.82
C ARG A 27 -33.41 140.20 -86.03
N ARG A 28 -34.61 140.72 -85.77
CA ARG A 28 -35.45 141.65 -86.55
C ARG A 28 -34.79 142.16 -87.84
N GLY A 29 -35.10 141.48 -88.95
CA GLY A 29 -34.88 142.02 -90.30
C GLY A 29 -35.81 143.20 -90.60
N PRO A 30 -35.48 144.04 -91.59
CA PRO A 30 -36.28 145.19 -91.98
C PRO A 30 -37.66 144.74 -92.46
N ASP A 31 -38.69 145.50 -92.08
CA ASP A 31 -40.12 145.41 -92.45
C ASP A 31 -40.53 144.19 -93.30
N PRO A 32 -41.32 143.22 -92.76
CA PRO A 32 -41.70 141.98 -93.44
C PRO A 32 -42.57 142.17 -94.69
N PHE A 33 -43.00 143.41 -94.98
CA PHE A 33 -43.70 143.75 -96.21
C PHE A 33 -42.84 144.60 -97.18
N GLY A 34 -41.66 145.06 -96.74
CA GLY A 34 -40.63 145.72 -97.56
C GLY A 34 -41.21 146.76 -98.50
N GLU A 35 -42.05 147.65 -97.98
CA GLU A 35 -42.86 148.55 -98.82
C GLU A 35 -41.97 149.49 -99.65
N PRO A 36 -42.05 149.43 -101.01
CA PRO A 36 -41.39 150.43 -101.84
C PRO A 36 -41.89 151.86 -101.52
N PRO A 37 -41.01 152.88 -101.55
CA PRO A 37 -41.34 154.25 -101.13
C PRO A 37 -42.57 154.80 -101.88
N GLU A 38 -43.49 155.42 -101.13
CA GLU A 38 -44.70 156.04 -101.69
C GLU A 38 -44.34 157.00 -102.83
N ILE A 39 -44.74 156.62 -104.04
CA ILE A 39 -44.60 157.48 -105.21
C ILE A 39 -45.43 158.75 -104.92
N ARG A 40 -44.84 159.94 -105.05
CA ARG A 40 -45.52 161.21 -104.76
C ARG A 40 -46.33 161.64 -105.98
N MET A 41 -47.57 162.09 -105.76
CA MET A 41 -48.46 162.53 -106.82
C MET A 41 -47.87 163.77 -107.53
N PRO A 42 -47.71 163.79 -108.86
CA PRO A 42 -47.21 164.96 -109.58
C PRO A 42 -48.25 166.09 -109.55
N MET A 43 -47.90 167.23 -108.96
CA MET A 43 -48.74 168.43 -108.90
C MET A 43 -48.62 169.21 -110.20
N GLY A 44 -49.61 169.08 -111.08
CA GLY A 44 -49.68 169.75 -112.38
C GLY A 44 -49.72 168.82 -113.59
N GLY A 45 -49.56 167.51 -113.38
CA GLY A 45 -49.70 166.48 -114.43
C GLY A 45 -51.14 166.30 -114.88
N SER A 46 -51.32 165.87 -116.14
CA SER A 46 -52.63 165.65 -116.74
C SER A 46 -53.40 164.52 -116.01
N PRO A 47 -54.72 164.39 -116.21
CA PRO A 47 -55.51 163.30 -115.62
C PRO A 47 -54.94 161.89 -115.86
N GLU A 48 -54.26 161.66 -116.99
CA GLU A 48 -53.55 160.41 -117.30
C GLU A 48 -52.45 160.05 -116.28
N ASP A 49 -51.63 161.02 -115.82
CA ASP A 49 -50.52 160.77 -114.89
C ASP A 49 -51.00 160.23 -113.54
N LYS A 50 -52.19 160.65 -113.10
CA LYS A 50 -52.80 160.16 -111.85
C LYS A 50 -53.30 158.72 -111.98
N LEU A 51 -53.77 158.30 -113.16
CA LEU A 51 -54.23 156.92 -113.37
C LEU A 51 -53.07 155.94 -113.43
N GLU A 52 -51.95 156.32 -114.03
CA GLU A 52 -50.73 155.50 -114.00
C GLU A 52 -50.19 155.32 -112.58
N TYR A 53 -50.23 156.39 -111.78
CA TYR A 53 -49.91 156.34 -110.36
C TYR A 53 -50.78 155.33 -109.59
N PHE A 54 -52.11 155.40 -109.72
CA PHE A 54 -53.00 154.45 -109.04
C PHE A 54 -52.79 153.01 -109.52
N ARG A 55 -52.51 152.79 -110.81
CA ARG A 55 -52.18 151.45 -111.34
C ARG A 55 -50.89 150.91 -110.73
N ALA A 56 -49.87 151.75 -110.56
CA ALA A 56 -48.61 151.38 -109.93
C ALA A 56 -48.81 151.00 -108.45
N VAL A 57 -49.56 151.79 -107.69
CA VAL A 57 -49.87 151.52 -106.27
C VAL A 57 -50.69 150.25 -106.10
N VAL A 58 -51.70 150.03 -106.93
CA VAL A 58 -52.50 148.79 -106.89
C VAL A 58 -51.62 147.58 -107.20
N ARG A 59 -50.75 147.67 -108.21
CA ARG A 59 -49.81 146.60 -108.56
C ARG A 59 -48.85 146.27 -107.42
N GLN A 60 -48.26 147.30 -106.82
CA GLN A 60 -47.41 147.18 -105.65
C GLN A 60 -48.13 146.47 -104.51
N LYS A 61 -49.34 146.90 -104.14
CA LYS A 61 -50.14 146.27 -103.07
C LYS A 61 -50.53 144.82 -103.40
N THR A 62 -50.85 144.50 -104.65
CA THR A 62 -51.13 143.12 -105.05
C THR A 62 -49.88 142.23 -104.96
N GLU A 63 -48.71 142.75 -105.32
CA GLU A 63 -47.44 142.03 -105.16
C GLU A 63 -47.09 141.84 -103.68
N THR A 64 -47.31 142.83 -102.82
CA THR A 64 -47.09 142.69 -101.37
C THR A 64 -48.03 141.66 -100.75
N LEU A 65 -49.31 141.68 -101.14
CA LEU A 65 -50.29 140.68 -100.68
C LEU A 65 -49.97 139.27 -101.19
N ALA A 66 -49.49 139.12 -102.42
CA ALA A 66 -49.05 137.84 -102.95
C ALA A 66 -47.85 137.30 -102.16
N ARG A 67 -46.84 138.14 -101.89
CA ARG A 67 -45.69 137.78 -101.04
C ARG A 67 -46.09 137.46 -99.61
N ALA A 68 -47.02 138.20 -99.04
CA ALA A 68 -47.56 137.93 -97.72
C ALA A 68 -48.22 136.55 -97.69
N ARG A 69 -49.03 136.21 -98.69
CA ARG A 69 -49.69 134.89 -98.80
C ARG A 69 -48.68 133.76 -98.97
N THR A 70 -47.63 133.93 -99.77
CA THR A 70 -46.58 132.91 -99.90
C THR A 70 -45.82 132.73 -98.60
N LEU A 71 -45.46 133.81 -97.90
CA LEU A 71 -44.81 133.75 -96.59
C LEU A 71 -45.69 133.09 -95.53
N TYR A 72 -47.00 133.37 -95.50
CA TYR A 72 -47.91 132.69 -94.59
C TYR A 72 -48.07 131.21 -94.93
N ALA A 73 -48.15 130.85 -96.22
CA ALA A 73 -48.20 129.44 -96.63
C ALA A 73 -46.91 128.69 -96.29
N GLU A 74 -45.75 129.31 -96.45
CA GLU A 74 -44.45 128.78 -96.02
C GLU A 74 -44.40 128.63 -94.50
N ARG A 75 -44.82 129.66 -93.75
CA ARG A 75 -44.89 129.61 -92.28
C ARG A 75 -45.88 128.55 -91.79
N ASP A 76 -47.02 128.38 -92.44
CA ASP A 76 -47.98 127.32 -92.12
C ASP A 76 -47.42 125.93 -92.48
N GLY A 77 -46.68 125.81 -93.59
CA GLY A 77 -45.96 124.60 -93.96
C GLY A 77 -44.87 124.24 -92.94
N GLU A 78 -44.07 125.21 -92.52
CA GLU A 78 -43.08 125.06 -91.45
C GLU A 78 -43.74 124.74 -90.11
N LEU A 79 -44.82 125.42 -89.75
CA LEU A 79 -45.59 125.15 -88.52
C LEU A 79 -46.16 123.73 -88.54
N ASN A 80 -46.69 123.28 -89.68
CA ASN A 80 -47.18 121.92 -89.85
C ASN A 80 -46.05 120.90 -89.81
N GLY A 81 -44.89 121.21 -90.40
CA GLY A 81 -43.67 120.40 -90.30
C GLY A 81 -43.15 120.29 -88.87
N VAL A 82 -43.17 121.39 -88.10
CA VAL A 82 -42.82 121.42 -86.68
C VAL A 82 -43.83 120.66 -85.83
N LYS A 83 -45.12 120.75 -86.14
CA LYS A 83 -46.15 119.94 -85.45
C LYS A 83 -45.94 118.45 -85.72
N GLN A 84 -45.67 118.08 -86.97
CA GLN A 84 -45.37 116.69 -87.34
C GLN A 84 -44.10 116.19 -86.64
N SER A 85 -43.02 116.96 -86.64
CA SER A 85 -41.79 116.60 -85.93
C SER A 85 -41.99 116.54 -84.42
N LEU A 86 -42.81 117.42 -83.83
CA LEU A 86 -43.19 117.37 -82.43
C LEU A 86 -44.03 116.12 -82.11
N THR A 87 -44.94 115.71 -82.99
CA THR A 87 -45.70 114.47 -82.81
C THR A 87 -44.82 113.23 -82.92
N LEU A 88 -43.87 113.21 -83.86
CA LEU A 88 -42.90 112.13 -83.99
C LEU A 88 -41.97 112.08 -82.78
N ALA A 89 -41.41 113.20 -82.34
CA ALA A 89 -40.58 113.26 -81.14
C ALA A 89 -41.34 112.84 -79.87
N ARG A 90 -42.64 113.17 -79.75
CA ARG A 90 -43.48 112.68 -78.65
C ARG A 90 -43.72 111.18 -78.72
N LYS A 91 -43.90 110.63 -79.92
CA LYS A 91 -44.05 109.20 -80.13
C LYS A 91 -42.74 108.45 -79.80
N GLU A 92 -41.61 108.93 -80.31
CA GLU A 92 -40.27 108.40 -79.99
C GLU A 92 -39.95 108.54 -78.50
N LEU A 93 -40.36 109.64 -77.85
CA LEU A 93 -40.23 109.81 -76.41
C LEU A 93 -41.12 108.82 -75.63
N ALA A 94 -42.33 108.54 -76.11
CA ALA A 94 -43.21 107.54 -75.49
C ALA A 94 -42.67 106.12 -75.68
N GLU A 95 -42.14 105.81 -76.86
CA GLU A 95 -41.51 104.52 -77.18
C GLU A 95 -40.22 104.30 -76.40
N SER A 96 -39.36 105.32 -76.26
CA SER A 96 -38.16 105.25 -75.42
C SER A 96 -38.49 105.17 -73.94
N LYS A 97 -39.54 105.85 -73.46
CA LYS A 97 -40.02 105.66 -72.08
C LYS A 97 -40.55 104.25 -71.85
N ALA A 98 -41.30 103.70 -72.81
CA ALA A 98 -41.82 102.34 -72.74
C ALA A 98 -40.70 101.29 -72.80
N SER A 99 -39.66 101.51 -73.62
CA SER A 99 -38.49 100.62 -73.67
C SER A 99 -37.67 100.71 -72.39
N VAL A 100 -37.47 101.90 -71.83
CA VAL A 100 -36.79 102.08 -70.54
C VAL A 100 -37.59 101.39 -69.41
N SER A 101 -38.92 101.53 -69.37
CA SER A 101 -39.72 100.81 -68.36
C SER A 101 -39.66 99.29 -68.56
N ALA A 102 -39.70 98.80 -69.81
CA ALA A 102 -39.56 97.37 -70.10
C ALA A 102 -38.17 96.84 -69.68
N PHE A 103 -37.09 97.57 -69.97
CA PHE A 103 -35.75 97.22 -69.50
C PHE A 103 -35.62 97.28 -67.98
N GLN A 104 -36.29 98.23 -67.32
CA GLN A 104 -36.32 98.29 -65.85
C GLN A 104 -37.06 97.09 -65.26
N GLU A 105 -38.16 96.65 -65.86
CA GLU A 105 -38.88 95.44 -65.45
C GLU A 105 -38.08 94.17 -65.71
N GLU A 106 -37.40 94.05 -66.87
CA GLU A 106 -36.50 92.94 -67.18
C GLU A 106 -35.31 92.89 -66.24
N LEU A 107 -34.71 94.05 -65.95
CA LEU A 107 -33.61 94.17 -64.99
C LEU A 107 -34.08 93.74 -63.59
N ALA A 108 -35.25 94.21 -63.15
CA ALA A 108 -35.83 93.81 -61.86
C ALA A 108 -36.13 92.31 -61.80
N ARG A 109 -36.61 91.69 -62.90
CA ARG A 109 -36.81 90.23 -62.98
C ARG A 109 -35.50 89.46 -62.93
N ALA A 110 -34.49 89.89 -63.68
CA ALA A 110 -33.17 89.27 -63.66
C ALA A 110 -32.48 89.42 -62.29
N GLU A 111 -32.63 90.56 -61.63
CA GLU A 111 -32.20 90.78 -60.26
C GLU A 111 -32.94 89.86 -59.28
N ALA A 112 -34.26 89.69 -59.43
CA ALA A 112 -35.04 88.76 -58.59
C ALA A 112 -34.63 87.29 -58.81
N GLU A 113 -34.40 86.87 -60.07
CA GLU A 113 -33.95 85.51 -60.40
C GLU A 113 -32.55 85.24 -59.86
N THR A 114 -31.62 86.19 -59.99
CA THR A 114 -30.27 86.06 -59.44
C THR A 114 -30.28 86.06 -57.92
N GLN A 115 -31.10 86.89 -57.28
CA GLN A 115 -31.32 86.85 -55.83
C GLN A 115 -31.89 85.51 -55.37
N SER A 116 -32.88 84.96 -56.08
CA SER A 116 -33.44 83.64 -55.78
C SER A 116 -32.41 82.52 -55.93
N ARG A 117 -31.58 82.55 -56.98
CA ARG A 117 -30.48 81.58 -57.17
C ARG A 117 -29.38 81.74 -56.14
N LEU A 118 -29.06 82.96 -55.73
CA LEU A 118 -28.11 83.21 -54.65
C LEU A 118 -28.65 82.68 -53.32
N ALA A 119 -29.94 82.87 -53.03
CA ALA A 119 -30.57 82.31 -51.85
C ALA A 119 -30.56 80.78 -51.86
N SER A 120 -30.88 80.14 -53.00
CA SER A 120 -30.84 78.67 -53.09
C SER A 120 -29.42 78.11 -52.95
N LEU A 121 -28.43 78.74 -53.59
CA LEU A 121 -27.02 78.34 -53.45
C LEU A 121 -26.49 78.57 -52.02
N GLN A 122 -26.96 79.60 -51.32
CA GLN A 122 -26.64 79.81 -49.91
C GLN A 122 -27.23 78.72 -49.02
N GLU A 123 -28.46 78.29 -49.29
CA GLU A 123 -29.10 77.19 -48.58
C GLU A 123 -28.37 75.86 -48.83
N GLU A 124 -28.10 75.51 -50.09
CA GLU A 124 -27.32 74.32 -50.47
C GLU A 124 -25.92 74.33 -49.85
N LEU A 125 -25.22 75.47 -49.85
CA LEU A 125 -23.93 75.61 -49.20
C LEU A 125 -24.03 75.36 -47.70
N SER A 126 -25.05 75.91 -47.04
CA SER A 126 -25.26 75.71 -45.60
C SER A 126 -25.57 74.25 -45.26
N ALA A 127 -26.31 73.54 -46.12
CA ALA A 127 -26.60 72.12 -45.97
C ALA A 127 -25.32 71.28 -46.15
N VAL A 128 -24.54 71.54 -47.20
CA VAL A 128 -23.26 70.84 -47.42
C VAL A 128 -22.25 71.12 -46.31
N GLU A 129 -22.23 72.33 -45.75
CA GLU A 129 -21.40 72.66 -44.60
C GLU A 129 -21.85 71.93 -43.33
N ALA A 130 -23.16 71.71 -43.13
CA ALA A 130 -23.70 70.90 -42.05
C ALA A 130 -23.30 69.42 -42.23
N ASP A 131 -23.54 68.84 -43.41
CA ASP A 131 -23.15 67.47 -43.74
C ASP A 131 -21.64 67.24 -43.57
N ARG A 132 -20.83 68.20 -44.01
CA ARG A 132 -19.37 68.14 -43.84
C ARG A 132 -18.98 68.13 -42.37
N LYS A 133 -19.66 68.92 -41.52
CA LYS A 133 -19.42 68.89 -40.07
C LYS A 133 -19.77 67.53 -39.52
N ASP A 134 -20.94 67.00 -39.84
CA ASP A 134 -21.40 65.71 -39.32
C ASP A 134 -20.52 64.54 -39.77
N LEU A 135 -20.08 64.52 -41.04
CA LEU A 135 -19.08 63.57 -41.52
C LEU A 135 -17.72 63.73 -40.81
N SER A 136 -17.29 64.96 -40.55
CA SER A 136 -16.05 65.20 -39.79
C SER A 136 -16.15 64.70 -38.36
N ARG A 137 -17.34 64.77 -37.75
CA ARG A 137 -17.60 64.31 -36.40
C ARG A 137 -17.67 62.79 -36.33
N ALA A 138 -18.36 62.16 -37.30
CA ALA A 138 -18.39 60.69 -37.46
C ALA A 138 -17.00 60.12 -37.76
N LEU A 139 -16.21 60.80 -38.60
CA LEU A 139 -14.82 60.41 -38.85
C LEU A 139 -13.98 60.49 -37.58
N ALA A 140 -14.11 61.55 -36.79
CA ALA A 140 -13.39 61.68 -35.51
C ALA A 140 -13.79 60.58 -34.51
N GLU A 141 -15.06 60.17 -34.49
CA GLU A 141 -15.54 59.05 -33.66
C GLU A 141 -14.91 57.73 -34.11
N VAL A 142 -14.92 57.43 -35.42
CA VAL A 142 -14.26 56.25 -35.98
C VAL A 142 -12.74 56.27 -35.73
N GLU A 143 -12.09 57.41 -35.92
CA GLU A 143 -10.66 57.60 -35.64
C GLU A 143 -10.33 57.40 -34.16
N SER A 144 -11.27 57.68 -33.26
CA SER A 144 -11.13 57.44 -31.81
C SER A 144 -11.39 55.98 -31.42
N ASP A 145 -12.31 55.30 -32.11
CA ASP A 145 -12.62 53.89 -31.85
C ASP A 145 -11.52 52.94 -32.34
N VAL A 146 -10.84 53.25 -33.44
CA VAL A 146 -9.74 52.42 -33.96
C VAL A 146 -8.63 52.15 -32.92
N PRO A 147 -8.02 53.15 -32.26
CA PRO A 147 -7.01 52.90 -31.24
C PRO A 147 -7.60 52.20 -30.01
N ARG A 148 -8.85 52.49 -29.63
CA ARG A 148 -9.54 51.82 -28.52
C ARG A 148 -9.71 50.32 -28.79
N LEU A 149 -10.27 49.96 -29.93
CA LEU A 149 -10.42 48.55 -30.33
C LEU A 149 -9.08 47.85 -30.53
N THR A 150 -8.05 48.57 -30.98
CA THR A 150 -6.69 48.03 -31.08
C THR A 150 -6.11 47.72 -29.70
N ALA A 151 -6.34 48.59 -28.71
CA ALA A 151 -5.93 48.36 -27.33
C ALA A 151 -6.70 47.18 -26.70
N GLU A 152 -8.02 47.12 -26.87
CA GLU A 152 -8.86 46.00 -26.40
C GLU A 152 -8.41 44.66 -27.03
N LEU A 153 -8.09 44.65 -28.33
CA LEU A 153 -7.56 43.46 -29.01
C LEU A 153 -6.19 43.05 -28.47
N GLN A 154 -5.34 44.01 -28.12
CA GLN A 154 -4.02 43.73 -27.54
C GLN A 154 -4.16 43.15 -26.13
N GLU A 155 -5.05 43.72 -25.30
CA GLU A 155 -5.36 43.19 -23.98
C GLU A 155 -5.95 41.77 -24.06
N GLU A 156 -6.83 41.51 -25.03
CA GLU A 156 -7.36 40.16 -25.24
C GLU A 156 -6.27 39.16 -25.65
N ARG A 157 -5.30 39.58 -26.48
CA ARG A 157 -4.15 38.72 -26.86
C ARG A 157 -3.25 38.43 -25.67
N GLU A 158 -2.99 39.43 -24.82
CA GLU A 158 -2.21 39.26 -23.59
C GLU A 158 -2.93 38.34 -22.61
N ALA A 159 -4.24 38.51 -22.43
CA ALA A 159 -5.07 37.62 -21.60
C ALA A 159 -5.06 36.18 -22.14
N ARG A 160 -5.22 35.99 -23.45
CA ARG A 160 -5.10 34.66 -24.09
C ARG A 160 -3.71 34.05 -23.93
N GLY A 161 -2.66 34.87 -23.98
CA GLY A 161 -1.28 34.46 -23.70
C GLY A 161 -1.11 33.96 -22.26
N ALA A 162 -1.60 34.73 -21.28
CA ALA A 162 -1.57 34.34 -19.88
C ALA A 162 -2.32 33.02 -19.62
N VAL A 163 -3.52 32.86 -20.19
CA VAL A 163 -4.29 31.61 -20.10
C VAL A 163 -3.55 30.43 -20.76
N ALA A 164 -2.84 30.66 -21.87
CA ALA A 164 -2.04 29.61 -22.50
C ALA A 164 -0.86 29.17 -21.62
N GLU A 165 -0.19 30.11 -20.93
CA GLU A 165 0.87 29.80 -19.96
C GLU A 165 0.33 29.05 -18.74
N GLU A 166 -0.82 29.47 -18.19
CA GLU A 166 -1.51 28.75 -17.12
C GLU A 166 -1.89 27.33 -17.54
N LEU A 167 -2.37 27.15 -18.78
CA LEU A 167 -2.69 25.83 -19.31
C LEU A 167 -1.45 24.95 -19.47
N ILE A 168 -0.31 25.53 -19.87
CA ILE A 168 0.98 24.82 -19.92
C ILE A 168 1.40 24.40 -18.51
N GLY A 169 1.38 25.33 -17.55
CA GLY A 169 1.71 25.03 -16.15
C GLY A 169 0.79 23.98 -15.53
N ALA A 170 -0.51 24.01 -15.84
CA ALA A 170 -1.46 22.99 -15.41
C ALA A 170 -1.17 21.62 -16.03
N LYS A 171 -0.75 21.56 -17.30
CA LYS A 171 -0.33 20.31 -17.96
C LYS A 171 0.96 19.74 -17.37
N GLU A 172 1.93 20.59 -17.07
CA GLU A 172 3.18 20.17 -16.40
C GLU A 172 2.91 19.65 -14.99
N ALA A 173 2.06 20.35 -14.22
CA ALA A 173 1.64 19.91 -12.90
C ALA A 173 0.86 18.57 -12.96
N LEU A 174 0.01 18.39 -13.97
CA LEU A 174 -0.70 17.14 -14.22
C LEU A 174 0.28 16.01 -14.59
N SER A 175 1.26 16.26 -15.44
CA SER A 175 2.30 15.27 -15.79
C SER A 175 3.08 14.84 -14.55
N LEU A 176 3.54 15.79 -13.73
CA LEU A 176 4.24 15.49 -12.47
C LEU A 176 3.35 14.70 -11.50
N ALA A 177 2.05 14.99 -11.45
CA ALA A 177 1.12 14.22 -10.64
C ALA A 177 0.93 12.79 -11.17
N GLN A 178 0.88 12.60 -12.49
CA GLN A 178 0.81 11.28 -13.12
C GLN A 178 2.08 10.45 -12.88
N ASP A 179 3.26 11.06 -12.98
CA ASP A 179 4.54 10.41 -12.68
C ASP A 179 4.58 9.95 -11.22
N ARG A 180 4.16 10.81 -10.27
CA ARG A 180 4.04 10.43 -8.84
C ARG A 180 3.05 9.30 -8.59
N VAL A 181 1.93 9.26 -9.30
CA VAL A 181 0.97 8.15 -9.18
C VAL A 181 1.58 6.85 -9.71
N ALA A 182 2.36 6.90 -10.79
CA ALA A 182 3.08 5.74 -11.31
C ALA A 182 4.17 5.25 -10.34
N GLU A 183 4.94 6.17 -9.74
CA GLU A 183 5.92 5.86 -8.69
C GLU A 183 5.26 5.19 -7.47
N LEU A 184 4.19 5.79 -6.93
CA LEU A 184 3.44 5.21 -5.81
C LEU A 184 2.84 3.83 -6.13
N ALA A 185 2.42 3.61 -7.38
CA ALA A 185 1.93 2.30 -7.82
C ALA A 185 3.06 1.26 -7.86
N ALA A 186 4.25 1.65 -8.31
CA ALA A 186 5.44 0.79 -8.29
C ALA A 186 5.88 0.46 -6.85
N GLU A 187 5.99 1.47 -5.99
CA GLU A 187 6.31 1.29 -4.55
C GLU A 187 5.30 0.37 -3.85
N LYS A 188 4.00 0.53 -4.15
CA LYS A 188 2.96 -0.36 -3.62
C LYS A 188 3.16 -1.80 -4.08
N SER A 189 3.49 -2.03 -5.35
CA SER A 189 3.74 -3.37 -5.88
C SER A 189 4.98 -4.01 -5.26
N GLU A 190 6.05 -3.24 -5.06
CA GLU A 190 7.27 -3.70 -4.38
C GLU A 190 7.00 -4.05 -2.92
N ALA A 191 6.28 -3.20 -2.20
CA ALA A 191 5.89 -3.45 -0.81
C ALA A 191 4.98 -4.68 -0.67
N GLN A 192 4.08 -4.91 -1.63
CA GLN A 192 3.25 -6.13 -1.67
C GLN A 192 4.10 -7.38 -1.88
N GLY A 193 5.05 -7.37 -2.82
CA GLY A 193 5.96 -8.49 -3.03
C GLY A 193 6.86 -8.76 -1.81
N ALA A 194 7.33 -7.70 -1.14
CA ALA A 194 8.10 -7.84 0.11
C ALA A 194 7.25 -8.45 1.24
N LEU A 195 5.97 -8.09 1.33
CA LEU A 195 5.05 -8.67 2.32
C LEU A 195 4.82 -10.18 2.05
N GLU A 196 4.62 -10.56 0.79
CA GLU A 196 4.48 -11.96 0.38
C GLU A 196 5.74 -12.77 0.73
N ALA A 197 6.93 -12.23 0.44
CA ALA A 197 8.19 -12.87 0.80
C ALA A 197 8.35 -13.06 2.32
N VAL A 198 7.96 -12.07 3.13
CA VAL A 198 7.97 -12.19 4.59
C VAL A 198 6.94 -13.22 5.08
N GLN A 199 5.77 -13.30 4.45
CA GLN A 199 4.77 -14.33 4.77
C GLN A 199 5.29 -15.74 4.47
N GLU A 200 5.96 -15.95 3.34
CA GLU A 200 6.60 -17.23 3.00
C GLU A 200 7.70 -17.59 4.01
N GLN A 201 8.56 -16.63 4.38
CA GLN A 201 9.57 -16.84 5.42
C GLN A 201 8.95 -17.21 6.77
N TYR A 202 7.84 -16.56 7.14
CA TYR A 202 7.14 -16.87 8.38
C TYR A 202 6.53 -18.28 8.36
N GLN A 203 5.92 -18.70 7.25
CA GLN A 203 5.41 -20.07 7.08
C GLN A 203 6.53 -21.11 7.14
N GLN A 204 7.67 -20.82 6.52
CA GLN A 204 8.84 -21.69 6.59
C GLN A 204 9.38 -21.82 8.02
N ALA A 205 9.45 -20.71 8.76
CA ALA A 205 9.86 -20.72 10.16
C ALA A 205 8.90 -21.54 11.05
N ILE A 206 7.59 -21.48 10.81
CA ILE A 206 6.61 -22.33 11.50
C ILE A 206 6.89 -23.81 11.21
N ALA A 207 7.07 -24.17 9.94
CA ALA A 207 7.35 -25.55 9.56
C ALA A 207 8.66 -26.08 10.19
N ASP A 208 9.69 -25.24 10.28
CA ASP A 208 10.93 -25.58 10.96
C ASP A 208 10.74 -25.76 12.47
N VAL A 209 9.93 -24.92 13.13
CA VAL A 209 9.60 -25.09 14.55
C VAL A 209 8.83 -26.38 14.79
N GLU A 210 7.84 -26.71 13.95
CA GLU A 210 7.09 -27.97 14.03
C GLU A 210 8.01 -29.18 13.85
N ARG A 211 8.92 -29.13 12.87
CA ARG A 211 9.92 -30.18 12.65
C ARG A 211 10.82 -30.35 13.87
N LEU A 212 11.42 -29.26 14.37
CA LEU A 212 12.30 -29.31 15.54
C LEU A 212 11.56 -29.79 16.80
N THR A 213 10.28 -29.45 16.94
CA THR A 213 9.44 -29.95 18.03
C THR A 213 9.26 -31.46 17.94
N SER A 214 8.99 -32.00 16.74
CA SER A 214 8.89 -33.46 16.55
C SER A 214 10.22 -34.18 16.80
N GLU A 215 11.35 -33.58 16.41
CA GLU A 215 12.69 -34.12 16.67
C GLU A 215 13.00 -34.13 18.17
N LEU A 216 12.59 -33.10 18.90
CA LEU A 216 12.74 -33.02 20.35
C LEU A 216 11.90 -34.08 21.07
N GLU A 217 10.65 -34.30 20.65
CA GLU A 217 9.78 -35.34 21.19
C GLU A 217 10.37 -36.74 20.94
N ALA A 218 10.88 -37.00 19.73
CA ALA A 218 11.55 -38.24 19.40
C ALA A 218 12.78 -38.48 20.28
N ALA A 219 13.65 -37.47 20.42
CA ALA A 219 14.83 -37.55 21.28
C ALA A 219 14.47 -37.73 22.76
N SER A 220 13.39 -37.11 23.23
CA SER A 220 12.88 -37.31 24.60
C SER A 220 12.41 -38.76 24.81
N SER A 221 11.67 -39.31 23.85
CA SER A 221 11.20 -40.70 23.93
C SER A 221 12.36 -41.71 23.89
N GLU A 222 13.39 -41.43 23.08
CA GLU A 222 14.60 -42.24 23.04
C GLU A 222 15.33 -42.18 24.39
N LYS A 223 15.48 -40.99 24.97
CA LYS A 223 16.06 -40.81 26.31
C LYS A 223 15.30 -41.59 27.38
N ASP A 224 13.97 -41.55 27.37
CA ASP A 224 13.15 -42.29 28.33
C ASP A 224 13.33 -43.82 28.15
N SER A 225 13.39 -44.29 26.90
CA SER A 225 13.65 -45.70 26.59
C SER A 225 15.04 -46.16 27.05
N LEU A 226 16.06 -45.32 26.86
CA LEU A 226 17.42 -45.56 27.36
C LEU A 226 17.44 -45.56 28.88
N GLY A 227 16.73 -44.63 29.54
CA GLY A 227 16.58 -44.60 30.99
C GLY A 227 15.99 -45.89 31.55
N LEU A 228 14.93 -46.42 30.94
CA LEU A 228 14.35 -47.71 31.31
C LEU A 228 15.34 -48.87 31.10
N ARG A 229 16.09 -48.87 30.01
CA ARG A 229 17.09 -49.89 29.72
C ARG A 229 18.25 -49.86 30.71
N THR A 230 18.70 -48.67 31.10
CA THR A 230 19.71 -48.49 32.15
C THR A 230 19.20 -49.04 33.48
N ALA A 231 17.97 -48.71 33.88
CA ALA A 231 17.37 -49.25 35.10
C ALA A 231 17.24 -50.80 35.08
N GLN A 232 16.91 -51.39 33.94
CA GLN A 232 16.87 -52.85 33.76
C GLN A 232 18.27 -53.48 33.91
N LEU A 233 19.30 -52.87 33.31
CA LEU A 233 20.68 -53.34 33.42
C LEU A 233 21.21 -53.23 34.85
N GLU A 234 20.87 -52.14 35.56
CA GLU A 234 21.22 -51.97 36.98
C GLU A 234 20.56 -53.04 37.86
N ALA A 235 19.29 -53.37 37.60
CA ALA A 235 18.60 -54.44 38.31
C ALA A 235 19.23 -55.83 38.04
N ALA A 236 19.53 -56.14 36.77
CA ALA A 236 20.20 -57.39 36.40
C ALA A 236 21.61 -57.49 36.99
N LEU A 237 22.34 -56.37 37.06
CA LEU A 237 23.64 -56.30 37.73
C LEU A 237 23.51 -56.63 39.22
N ALA A 238 22.53 -56.03 39.91
CA ALA A 238 22.28 -56.28 41.33
C ALA A 238 21.89 -57.74 41.60
N GLU A 239 21.07 -58.34 40.74
CA GLU A 239 20.69 -59.75 40.83
C GLU A 239 21.92 -60.66 40.64
N ALA A 240 22.74 -60.40 39.61
CA ALA A 240 23.97 -61.13 39.36
C ALA A 240 24.99 -60.99 40.51
N GLN A 241 25.11 -59.81 41.10
CA GLN A 241 25.93 -59.59 42.30
C GLN A 241 25.41 -60.41 43.49
N SER A 242 24.10 -60.47 43.71
CA SER A 242 23.53 -61.30 44.78
C SER A 242 23.76 -62.79 44.54
N GLY A 243 23.63 -63.24 43.29
CA GLY A 243 23.90 -64.62 42.89
C GLY A 243 25.38 -64.99 43.05
N LEU A 244 26.30 -64.07 42.74
CA LEU A 244 27.73 -64.24 43.01
C LEU A 244 27.99 -64.40 44.51
N SER A 245 27.44 -63.52 45.36
CA SER A 245 27.61 -63.63 46.82
C SER A 245 27.01 -64.93 47.38
N ALA A 246 25.90 -65.43 46.82
CA ALA A 246 25.34 -66.73 47.18
C ALA A 246 26.30 -67.87 46.79
N LEU A 247 26.82 -67.89 45.56
CA LEU A 247 27.80 -68.88 45.10
C LEU A 247 29.11 -68.83 45.92
N GLU A 248 29.59 -67.65 46.29
CA GLU A 248 30.73 -67.49 47.19
C GLU A 248 30.45 -68.14 48.54
N SER A 249 29.26 -67.91 49.12
CA SER A 249 28.86 -68.55 50.38
C SER A 249 28.69 -70.07 50.28
N GLU A 250 28.15 -70.57 49.16
CA GLU A 250 28.05 -72.02 48.89
C GLU A 250 29.43 -72.64 48.68
N SER A 251 30.35 -71.92 48.05
CA SER A 251 31.75 -72.33 47.89
C SER A 251 32.44 -72.44 49.24
N ASP A 252 32.29 -71.44 50.11
CA ASP A 252 32.88 -71.46 51.45
C ASP A 252 32.26 -72.55 52.33
N TRP A 253 30.95 -72.78 52.21
CA TRP A 253 30.29 -73.91 52.85
C TRP A 253 30.81 -75.26 52.33
N SER A 254 30.98 -75.38 51.01
CA SER A 254 31.54 -76.59 50.38
C SER A 254 32.98 -76.84 50.81
N LYS A 255 33.81 -75.79 50.92
CA LYS A 255 35.17 -75.89 51.45
C LYS A 255 35.16 -76.33 52.90
N SER A 256 34.34 -75.72 53.76
CA SER A 256 34.24 -76.09 55.17
C SER A 256 33.74 -77.53 55.35
N SER A 257 32.75 -77.94 54.55
CA SER A 257 32.24 -79.33 54.52
C SER A 257 33.30 -80.32 54.04
N LEU A 258 34.09 -79.94 53.02
CA LEU A 258 35.22 -80.74 52.56
C LEU A 258 36.32 -80.87 53.62
N GLU A 259 36.68 -79.78 54.29
CA GLU A 259 37.64 -79.77 55.41
C GLU A 259 37.15 -80.64 56.57
N GLU A 260 35.85 -80.60 56.91
CA GLU A 260 35.26 -81.47 57.92
C GLU A 260 35.31 -82.94 57.49
N ALA A 261 34.99 -83.24 56.23
CA ALA A 261 35.10 -84.59 55.67
C ALA A 261 36.54 -85.10 55.66
N GLN A 262 37.52 -84.26 55.29
CA GLN A 262 38.95 -84.57 55.37
C GLN A 262 39.41 -84.79 56.80
N GLY A 263 38.95 -83.95 57.75
CA GLY A 263 39.21 -84.12 59.17
C GLY A 263 38.69 -85.46 59.70
N ARG A 264 37.43 -85.80 59.38
CA ARG A 264 36.81 -87.10 59.73
C ARG A 264 37.54 -88.28 59.07
N ALA A 265 37.97 -88.12 57.82
CA ALA A 265 38.76 -89.15 57.14
C ALA A 265 40.09 -89.37 57.88
N GLY A 266 40.80 -88.29 58.25
CA GLY A 266 42.02 -88.36 59.04
C GLY A 266 41.82 -89.01 60.42
N THR A 267 40.71 -88.73 61.11
CA THR A 267 40.39 -89.42 62.38
C THR A 267 40.11 -90.90 62.17
N LEU A 268 39.35 -91.28 61.13
CA LEU A 268 39.08 -92.68 60.80
C LEU A 268 40.36 -93.42 60.37
N GLU A 269 41.28 -92.76 59.68
CA GLU A 269 42.59 -93.32 59.35
C GLU A 269 43.42 -93.57 60.61
N ALA A 270 43.43 -92.63 61.56
CA ALA A 270 44.12 -92.80 62.84
C ALA A 270 43.49 -93.92 63.68
N GLU A 271 42.16 -94.00 63.76
CA GLU A 271 41.43 -95.09 64.42
C GLU A 271 41.72 -96.44 63.76
N ARG A 272 41.76 -96.50 62.42
CA ARG A 272 42.17 -97.71 61.67
C ARG A 272 43.60 -98.11 62.01
N ASP A 273 44.53 -97.17 62.03
CA ASP A 273 45.93 -97.47 62.33
C ASP A 273 46.12 -97.92 63.78
N GLU A 274 45.35 -97.36 64.71
CA GLU A 274 45.30 -97.84 66.09
C GLU A 274 44.68 -99.24 66.19
N ALA A 275 43.57 -99.50 65.50
CA ALA A 275 42.98 -100.83 65.41
C ALA A 275 43.95 -101.85 64.80
N ARG A 276 44.75 -101.45 63.79
CA ARG A 276 45.81 -102.29 63.22
C ARG A 276 46.94 -102.58 64.21
N LYS A 277 47.35 -101.61 65.03
CA LYS A 277 48.33 -101.84 66.11
C LYS A 277 47.77 -102.79 67.16
N GLN A 278 46.51 -102.60 67.57
CA GLN A 278 45.84 -103.50 68.49
C GLN A 278 45.74 -104.92 67.92
N LEU A 279 45.39 -105.05 66.63
CA LEU A 279 45.38 -106.32 65.92
C LEU A 279 46.76 -106.98 65.95
N ALA A 280 47.84 -106.24 65.65
CA ALA A 280 49.20 -106.77 65.68
C ALA A 280 49.59 -107.28 67.09
N VAL A 281 49.20 -106.55 68.15
CA VAL A 281 49.40 -106.99 69.54
C VAL A 281 48.64 -108.28 69.83
N VAL A 282 47.38 -108.39 69.35
CA VAL A 282 46.59 -109.62 69.49
C VAL A 282 47.21 -110.78 68.71
N GLU A 283 47.70 -110.54 67.48
CA GLU A 283 48.39 -111.54 66.66
C GLU A 283 49.68 -112.03 67.31
N ASP A 284 50.50 -111.13 67.88
CA ASP A 284 51.70 -111.52 68.63
C ASP A 284 51.35 -112.26 69.93
N GLY A 285 50.29 -111.84 70.63
CA GLY A 285 49.74 -112.58 71.77
C GLY A 285 49.29 -113.99 71.38
N LEU A 286 48.63 -114.14 70.23
CA LEU A 286 48.22 -115.42 69.68
C LEU A 286 49.43 -116.29 69.30
N ARG A 287 50.47 -115.73 68.68
CA ARG A 287 51.74 -116.44 68.40
C ARG A 287 52.39 -116.92 69.70
N THR A 288 52.43 -116.07 70.72
CA THR A 288 52.98 -116.43 72.03
C THR A 288 52.19 -117.58 72.66
N LEU A 289 50.86 -117.55 72.56
CA LEU A 289 50.00 -118.66 73.00
C LEU A 289 50.24 -119.93 72.18
N GLN A 290 50.41 -119.82 70.86
CA GLN A 290 50.75 -120.96 70.00
C GLN A 290 52.11 -121.57 70.38
N GLU A 291 53.12 -120.75 70.67
CA GLU A 291 54.42 -121.22 71.17
C GLU A 291 54.29 -121.91 72.52
N GLN A 292 53.48 -121.35 73.45
CA GLN A 292 53.18 -121.98 74.73
C GLN A 292 52.46 -123.32 74.55
N VAL A 293 51.51 -123.42 73.62
CA VAL A 293 50.83 -124.69 73.30
C VAL A 293 51.82 -125.69 72.72
N ALA A 294 52.67 -125.29 71.77
CA ALA A 294 53.70 -126.16 71.21
C ALA A 294 54.70 -126.64 72.28
N GLU A 295 55.06 -125.78 73.24
CA GLU A 295 55.92 -126.15 74.36
C GLU A 295 55.21 -127.08 75.34
N LEU A 296 53.94 -126.84 75.63
CA LEU A 296 53.11 -127.77 76.41
C LEU A 296 53.00 -129.12 75.72
N GLU A 297 52.79 -129.15 74.41
CA GLU A 297 52.77 -130.38 73.59
C GLU A 297 54.11 -131.12 73.64
N ARG A 298 55.26 -130.42 73.55
CA ARG A 298 56.59 -131.03 73.75
C ARG A 298 56.76 -131.58 75.16
N SER A 299 56.34 -130.83 76.18
CA SER A 299 56.43 -131.28 77.58
C SER A 299 55.57 -132.53 77.81
N LEU A 300 54.40 -132.59 77.17
CA LEU A 300 53.51 -133.74 77.21
C LEU A 300 54.14 -134.94 76.49
N ALA A 301 54.74 -134.73 75.32
CA ALA A 301 55.48 -135.77 74.59
C ALA A 301 56.68 -136.31 75.40
N LEU A 302 57.41 -135.44 76.12
CA LEU A 302 58.47 -135.87 77.04
C LEU A 302 57.91 -136.69 78.20
N LYS A 303 56.77 -136.28 78.78
CA LYS A 303 56.09 -137.04 79.83
C LYS A 303 55.58 -138.39 79.33
N ASP A 304 55.06 -138.46 78.11
CA ASP A 304 54.66 -139.72 77.47
C ASP A 304 55.87 -140.62 77.21
N ALA A 305 57.01 -140.05 76.77
CA ALA A 305 58.26 -140.80 76.62
C ALA A 305 58.80 -141.31 77.98
N GLU A 306 58.71 -140.50 79.04
CA GLU A 306 59.03 -140.93 80.41
C GLU A 306 58.11 -142.08 80.87
N ILE A 307 56.80 -142.01 80.58
CA ILE A 307 55.85 -143.09 80.89
C ILE A 307 56.18 -144.36 80.12
N VAL A 308 56.54 -144.25 78.83
CA VAL A 308 56.99 -145.40 78.03
C VAL A 308 58.30 -145.97 78.60
N GLY A 309 59.24 -145.12 79.00
CA GLY A 309 60.49 -145.53 79.65
C GLY A 309 60.26 -146.22 81.00
N LEU A 310 59.36 -145.69 81.83
CA LEU A 310 58.96 -146.31 83.10
C LEU A 310 58.23 -147.65 82.88
N ARG A 311 57.39 -147.76 81.84
CA ARG A 311 56.75 -149.03 81.45
C ARG A 311 57.79 -150.06 80.99
N ALA A 312 58.79 -149.65 80.21
CA ALA A 312 59.89 -150.52 79.78
C ALA A 312 60.79 -150.98 80.96
N ALA A 313 61.05 -150.11 81.93
CA ALA A 313 61.78 -150.47 83.14
C ALA A 313 60.98 -151.45 84.04
N LEU A 314 59.65 -151.29 84.10
CA LEU A 314 58.76 -152.19 84.82
C LEU A 314 58.73 -153.58 84.18
N THR A 315 58.65 -153.68 82.85
CA THR A 315 58.68 -154.97 82.14
C THR A 315 60.02 -155.69 82.32
N ALA A 316 61.14 -154.96 82.27
CA ALA A 316 62.47 -155.51 82.54
C ALA A 316 62.61 -156.09 83.98
N ARG A 317 62.06 -155.40 84.99
CA ARG A 317 62.04 -155.92 86.37
C ARG A 317 61.11 -157.12 86.56
N THR A 318 60.01 -157.21 85.82
CA THR A 318 59.13 -158.39 85.87
C THR A 318 59.73 -159.61 85.19
N THR A 319 60.57 -159.44 84.16
CA THR A 319 61.32 -160.55 83.55
C THR A 319 62.46 -161.03 84.48
N GLU A 320 63.14 -160.13 85.19
CA GLU A 320 64.17 -160.51 86.18
C GLU A 320 63.61 -161.23 87.41
N ALA A 321 62.36 -160.95 87.82
CA ALA A 321 61.71 -161.61 88.95
C ALA A 321 61.18 -163.03 88.64
N ALA A 322 60.97 -163.36 87.36
CA ALA A 322 60.41 -164.64 86.92
C ALA A 322 61.44 -165.79 86.88
N GLU A 323 62.75 -165.50 86.88
CA GLU A 323 63.80 -166.52 86.74
C GLU A 323 64.36 -167.09 88.08
N LEU A 324 63.99 -166.48 89.22
CA LEU A 324 64.47 -166.88 90.56
C LEU A 324 63.99 -168.26 91.09
N PRO A 325 62.82 -168.83 90.69
CA PRO A 325 62.41 -170.16 91.11
C PRO A 325 63.11 -171.30 90.33
N ALA A 326 63.40 -171.08 89.04
CA ALA A 326 63.98 -172.10 88.16
C ALA A 326 65.46 -172.40 88.47
N LEU A 327 66.21 -171.40 88.95
CA LEU A 327 67.63 -171.56 89.35
C LEU A 327 67.82 -172.28 90.69
N ARG A 328 66.81 -172.30 91.57
CA ARG A 328 66.87 -173.05 92.86
C ARG A 328 66.54 -174.54 92.70
N GLN A 329 65.64 -174.89 91.78
CA GLN A 329 65.26 -176.29 91.52
C GLN A 329 66.33 -177.05 90.70
N ALA A 330 67.10 -176.33 89.86
CA ALA A 330 68.19 -176.90 89.07
C ALA A 330 69.47 -177.23 89.89
N LEU A 331 69.64 -176.65 91.08
CA LEU A 331 70.83 -176.82 91.93
C LEU A 331 70.72 -178.01 92.89
N GLU A 332 69.50 -178.37 93.34
CA GLU A 332 69.26 -179.54 94.22
C GLU A 332 69.27 -180.88 93.46
N VAL A 333 68.83 -180.89 92.19
CA VAL A 333 68.83 -182.09 91.33
C VAL A 333 70.26 -182.43 90.85
N ARG A 334 71.08 -181.42 90.58
CA ARG A 334 72.49 -181.57 90.15
C ARG A 334 73.43 -182.15 91.22
N THR A 335 73.08 -182.11 92.51
CA THR A 335 73.86 -182.72 93.61
C THR A 335 73.55 -184.20 93.87
N ALA A 336 72.43 -184.74 93.40
CA ALA A 336 72.08 -186.16 93.51
C ALA A 336 72.49 -186.98 92.27
N GLU A 337 72.50 -186.36 91.08
CA GLU A 337 72.80 -187.04 89.81
C GLU A 337 74.31 -187.27 89.57
N LEU A 338 75.20 -186.50 90.22
CA LEU A 338 76.66 -186.71 90.19
C LEU A 338 77.13 -187.95 90.97
N ALA A 339 76.28 -188.57 91.79
CA ALA A 339 76.59 -189.82 92.51
C ALA A 339 76.13 -191.10 91.77
N GLN A 340 75.19 -191.00 90.82
CA GLN A 340 74.61 -192.16 90.12
C GLN A 340 75.03 -192.34 88.65
N LEU A 341 75.48 -191.29 87.95
CA LEU A 341 75.86 -191.41 86.52
C LEU A 341 77.31 -191.82 86.26
N LYS A 342 78.13 -191.98 87.32
CA LYS A 342 79.43 -192.66 87.26
C LYS A 342 79.32 -194.20 87.11
N ALA A 343 78.11 -194.76 87.25
CA ALA A 343 77.83 -196.20 87.08
C ALA A 343 77.11 -196.55 85.76
N LYS A 344 76.75 -195.57 84.92
CA LYS A 344 76.01 -195.79 83.65
C LYS A 344 76.82 -195.45 82.38
N LEU A 345 78.09 -195.10 82.54
CA LEU A 345 79.08 -194.94 81.47
C LEU A 345 79.52 -196.28 80.83
N GLU A 346 79.05 -197.43 81.33
CA GLU A 346 79.48 -198.76 80.85
C GLU A 346 78.41 -199.57 80.07
N ALA A 347 77.20 -199.05 79.79
CA ALA A 347 76.10 -199.93 79.30
C ALA A 347 75.36 -199.57 77.99
N GLU A 348 75.35 -198.36 77.46
CA GLU A 348 74.46 -198.01 76.31
C GLU A 348 75.21 -197.27 75.18
N ALA A 349 76.37 -197.82 74.83
CA ALA A 349 77.11 -197.59 73.59
C ALA A 349 76.71 -198.60 72.49
N ALA A 350 75.43 -198.96 72.33
CA ALA A 350 75.07 -200.00 71.35
C ALA A 350 73.68 -199.97 70.66
N LYS A 351 72.69 -199.11 70.98
CA LYS A 351 71.36 -199.23 70.34
C LYS A 351 70.52 -197.95 70.23
N ALA A 352 70.71 -197.12 69.21
CA ALA A 352 69.61 -196.43 68.49
C ALA A 352 70.04 -195.49 67.33
N GLU A 353 70.95 -195.95 66.45
CA GLU A 353 70.77 -195.67 65.01
C GLU A 353 69.68 -196.63 64.51
N GLU A 354 68.54 -196.13 63.98
CA GLU A 354 67.49 -196.81 63.17
C GLU A 354 66.04 -196.35 63.44
N ARG A 355 65.79 -195.09 63.84
CA ARG A 355 64.44 -194.50 63.72
C ARG A 355 64.49 -193.06 63.23
N SER A 356 64.85 -192.86 61.96
CA SER A 356 63.94 -192.96 60.78
C SER A 356 63.04 -191.73 60.68
N LEU A 357 63.31 -190.83 59.74
CA LEU A 357 62.93 -190.99 58.32
C LEU A 357 61.41 -191.14 58.15
N ALA A 358 60.71 -190.02 58.36
CA ALA A 358 59.40 -189.62 57.86
C ALA A 358 59.12 -188.26 58.55
N LEU A 359 59.20 -187.11 57.90
CA LEU A 359 58.18 -186.66 56.95
C LEU A 359 58.79 -185.60 56.02
N GLU A 360 59.10 -186.05 54.81
CA GLU A 360 59.67 -185.32 53.68
C GLU A 360 58.70 -185.41 52.47
N GLU A 361 57.39 -185.20 52.67
CA GLU A 361 56.42 -185.21 51.56
C GLU A 361 55.39 -184.08 51.65
N GLY A 362 55.40 -183.22 50.62
CA GLY A 362 54.37 -182.24 50.28
C GLY A 362 54.89 -180.80 50.27
N LEU A 363 55.76 -180.33 49.39
CA LEU A 363 55.84 -180.43 47.93
C LEU A 363 54.50 -180.32 47.16
N ALA A 364 54.47 -179.28 46.30
CA ALA A 364 53.73 -179.18 45.05
C ALA A 364 52.22 -178.89 45.11
N GLN A 365 51.87 -177.60 45.01
CA GLN A 365 50.83 -177.04 44.13
C GLN A 365 50.58 -175.55 44.46
N ALA A 366 51.19 -174.62 43.72
CA ALA A 366 50.65 -173.27 43.45
C ALA A 366 51.59 -172.38 42.61
N SER A 367 52.47 -172.96 41.79
CA SER A 367 53.35 -172.19 40.89
C SER A 367 52.77 -171.98 39.47
N GLU A 368 51.46 -172.12 39.25
CA GLU A 368 50.90 -172.11 37.89
C GLU A 368 49.90 -170.98 37.56
N ARG A 369 49.60 -170.06 38.48
CA ARG A 369 48.61 -168.98 38.23
C ARG A 369 49.17 -167.58 37.97
N ALA A 370 50.50 -167.41 37.97
CA ALA A 370 51.11 -166.09 37.86
C ALA A 370 51.48 -165.66 36.42
N GLN A 371 51.34 -166.52 35.40
CA GLN A 371 51.91 -166.26 34.06
C GLN A 371 50.90 -165.95 32.94
N LEU A 372 49.65 -165.60 33.24
CA LEU A 372 48.62 -165.27 32.22
C LEU A 372 48.10 -163.83 32.23
N ALA A 373 48.74 -162.90 32.97
CA ALA A 373 48.28 -161.51 33.09
C ALA A 373 49.14 -160.46 32.35
N GLU A 374 50.26 -160.84 31.72
CA GLU A 374 51.19 -159.89 31.08
C GLU A 374 50.94 -159.63 29.57
N GLY A 375 49.91 -160.25 28.97
CA GLY A 375 49.62 -160.11 27.53
C GLY A 375 48.63 -159.01 27.11
N GLU A 376 47.81 -158.48 28.03
CA GLU A 376 46.65 -157.64 27.66
C GLU A 376 46.90 -156.12 27.82
N ALA A 377 48.04 -155.70 28.39
CA ALA A 377 48.34 -154.29 28.66
C ALA A 377 48.99 -153.51 27.48
N ALA A 378 49.40 -154.19 26.40
CA ALA A 378 50.09 -153.56 25.27
C ALA A 378 49.14 -153.04 24.17
N ALA A 379 47.91 -153.58 24.05
CA ALA A 379 47.00 -153.26 22.94
C ALA A 379 46.13 -152.00 23.15
N LEU A 380 46.17 -151.35 24.32
CA LEU A 380 45.35 -150.17 24.65
C LEU A 380 46.09 -148.82 24.55
N LYS A 381 47.39 -148.81 24.22
CA LYS A 381 48.18 -147.57 24.07
C LYS A 381 48.20 -147.01 22.65
N GLU A 382 48.01 -147.83 21.62
CA GLU A 382 48.09 -147.41 20.21
C GLU A 382 46.78 -146.78 19.68
N ALA A 383 45.65 -147.02 20.35
CA ALA A 383 44.34 -146.45 19.98
C ALA A 383 44.05 -145.06 20.56
N LEU A 384 44.87 -144.56 21.50
CA LEU A 384 44.69 -143.26 22.15
C LEU A 384 45.40 -142.13 21.38
N GLU A 385 46.55 -142.41 20.77
CA GLU A 385 47.38 -141.41 20.05
C GLU A 385 46.79 -141.00 18.68
N ALA A 386 45.89 -141.80 18.10
CA ALA A 386 45.22 -141.49 16.83
C ALA A 386 43.98 -140.57 16.99
N ALA A 387 43.40 -140.47 18.19
CA ALA A 387 42.21 -139.65 18.44
C ALA A 387 42.53 -138.18 18.82
N GLU A 388 43.75 -137.91 19.31
CA GLU A 388 44.18 -136.57 19.72
C GLU A 388 44.62 -135.66 18.56
N VAL A 389 44.93 -136.25 17.38
CA VAL A 389 45.37 -135.48 16.19
C VAL A 389 44.19 -134.86 15.41
N GLU A 390 42.97 -135.44 15.45
CA GLU A 390 41.79 -134.84 14.80
C GLU A 390 41.12 -133.73 15.62
N GLN A 391 41.24 -133.73 16.96
CA GLN A 391 40.66 -132.68 17.82
C GLN A 391 41.38 -131.32 17.73
N VAL A 392 42.68 -131.30 17.41
CA VAL A 392 43.45 -130.04 17.30
C VAL A 392 43.14 -129.31 15.99
N SER A 393 42.94 -130.03 14.88
CA SER A 393 42.66 -129.42 13.57
C SER A 393 41.26 -128.79 13.43
N LEU A 394 40.30 -129.21 14.25
CA LEU A 394 38.95 -128.62 14.34
C LEU A 394 38.92 -127.36 15.22
N ARG A 395 39.83 -127.24 16.20
CA ARG A 395 39.93 -126.07 17.09
C ARG A 395 40.53 -124.86 16.38
N ASP A 396 41.57 -125.08 15.57
CA ASP A 396 42.26 -124.01 14.84
C ASP A 396 41.40 -123.42 13.69
N ARG A 397 40.43 -124.17 13.15
CA ARG A 397 39.46 -123.63 12.17
C ARG A 397 38.36 -122.77 12.81
N MET A 398 37.90 -123.13 14.02
CA MET A 398 36.88 -122.32 14.71
C MET A 398 37.42 -121.02 15.28
N GLU A 399 38.70 -120.97 15.69
CA GLU A 399 39.35 -119.72 16.13
C GLU A 399 39.59 -118.75 14.96
N ALA A 400 39.87 -119.26 13.74
CA ALA A 400 40.02 -118.44 12.54
C ALA A 400 38.67 -117.85 12.05
N ASP A 401 37.58 -118.63 12.11
CA ASP A 401 36.24 -118.16 11.71
C ASP A 401 35.63 -117.18 12.74
N ALA A 402 35.97 -117.31 14.03
CA ALA A 402 35.55 -116.37 15.08
C ALA A 402 36.27 -115.01 14.96
N ALA A 403 37.53 -114.99 14.54
CA ALA A 403 38.28 -113.74 14.31
C ALA A 403 37.73 -112.96 13.09
N ALA A 404 37.39 -113.66 12.00
CA ALA A 404 36.81 -113.02 10.81
C ALA A 404 35.40 -112.43 11.04
N LEU A 405 34.58 -113.07 11.90
CA LEU A 405 33.28 -112.53 12.31
C LEU A 405 33.41 -111.33 13.26
N GLY A 406 34.44 -111.29 14.13
CA GLY A 406 34.72 -110.15 15.01
C GLY A 406 35.09 -108.87 14.25
N GLU A 407 35.92 -108.99 13.20
CA GLU A 407 36.29 -107.85 12.35
C GLU A 407 35.10 -107.37 11.50
N ALA A 408 34.24 -108.27 11.02
CA ALA A 408 33.04 -107.91 10.27
C ALA A 408 31.99 -107.17 11.15
N VAL A 409 31.88 -107.53 12.43
CA VAL A 409 30.99 -106.85 13.39
C VAL A 409 31.53 -105.46 13.75
N GLN A 410 32.84 -105.31 13.98
CA GLN A 410 33.45 -103.99 14.23
C GLN A 410 33.33 -103.05 13.01
N GLN A 411 33.45 -103.59 11.78
CA GLN A 411 33.21 -102.81 10.56
C GLN A 411 31.74 -102.46 10.33
N ALA A 412 30.80 -103.25 10.87
CA ALA A 412 29.38 -102.92 10.84
C ALA A 412 29.01 -101.88 11.91
N GLU A 413 29.56 -101.97 13.11
CA GLU A 413 29.35 -101.02 14.21
C GLU A 413 29.89 -99.63 13.86
N THR A 414 31.06 -99.55 13.24
CA THR A 414 31.62 -98.27 12.76
C THR A 414 30.73 -97.64 11.70
N LYS A 415 30.26 -98.40 10.70
CA LYS A 415 29.31 -97.89 9.69
C LYS A 415 27.96 -97.48 10.27
N VAL A 416 27.46 -98.17 11.29
CA VAL A 416 26.22 -97.78 11.99
C VAL A 416 26.44 -96.48 12.78
N SER A 417 27.59 -96.30 13.42
CA SER A 417 27.92 -95.05 14.12
C SER A 417 28.06 -93.85 13.17
N GLU A 418 28.66 -94.05 11.99
CA GLU A 418 28.78 -93.03 10.95
C GLU A 418 27.42 -92.66 10.34
N LEU A 419 26.57 -93.65 10.06
CA LEU A 419 25.20 -93.40 9.57
C LEU A 419 24.32 -92.73 10.63
N THR A 420 24.50 -93.06 11.91
CA THR A 420 23.77 -92.41 13.01
C THR A 420 24.19 -90.94 13.15
N ALA A 421 25.50 -90.66 13.10
CA ALA A 421 26.01 -89.29 13.10
C ALA A 421 25.55 -88.49 11.87
N ALA A 422 25.50 -89.11 10.68
CA ALA A 422 24.99 -88.48 9.47
C ALA A 422 23.49 -88.18 9.53
N VAL A 423 22.69 -89.05 10.17
CA VAL A 423 21.25 -88.83 10.38
C VAL A 423 21.00 -87.73 11.42
N GLU A 424 21.79 -87.67 12.49
CA GLU A 424 21.68 -86.58 13.48
C GLU A 424 22.08 -85.23 12.89
N ALA A 425 23.13 -85.17 12.06
CA ALA A 425 23.51 -83.97 11.32
C ALA A 425 22.39 -83.53 10.36
N ALA A 426 21.78 -84.46 9.62
CA ALA A 426 20.65 -84.15 8.74
C ALA A 426 19.40 -83.67 9.51
N HIS A 427 19.18 -84.15 10.73
CA HIS A 427 18.09 -83.66 11.60
C HIS A 427 18.37 -82.26 12.15
N ALA A 428 19.62 -81.95 12.51
CA ALA A 428 20.03 -80.62 12.93
C ALA A 428 19.88 -79.60 11.78
N ASP A 429 20.30 -79.98 10.58
CA ASP A 429 20.12 -79.17 9.38
C ASP A 429 18.62 -78.94 9.10
N HIS A 430 17.80 -79.99 9.11
CA HIS A 430 16.36 -79.87 8.89
C HIS A 430 15.65 -79.00 9.97
N ALA A 431 16.10 -79.06 11.22
CA ALA A 431 15.62 -78.17 12.28
C ALA A 431 15.98 -76.70 11.99
N SER A 432 17.21 -76.44 11.55
CA SER A 432 17.67 -75.09 11.18
C SER A 432 16.88 -74.52 9.99
N TRP A 433 16.59 -75.34 8.97
CA TRP A 433 15.78 -74.93 7.82
C TRP A 433 14.34 -74.62 8.22
N LYS A 434 13.77 -75.37 9.17
CA LYS A 434 12.42 -75.14 9.69
C LYS A 434 12.33 -73.85 10.49
N GLU A 435 13.36 -73.53 11.26
CA GLU A 435 13.47 -72.28 12.02
C GLU A 435 13.67 -71.07 11.09
N GLN A 436 14.48 -71.22 10.05
CA GLN A 436 14.64 -70.21 9.00
C GLN A 436 13.34 -69.98 8.22
N LEU A 437 12.59 -71.05 7.91
CA LEU A 437 11.29 -70.94 7.24
C LEU A 437 10.27 -70.20 8.12
N ALA A 438 10.18 -70.53 9.41
CA ALA A 438 9.32 -69.83 10.35
C ALA A 438 9.69 -68.34 10.50
N ALA A 439 10.98 -68.02 10.50
CA ALA A 439 11.45 -66.63 10.54
C ALA A 439 11.11 -65.85 9.25
N VAL A 440 11.12 -66.51 8.09
CA VAL A 440 10.72 -65.91 6.81
C VAL A 440 9.20 -65.70 6.75
N GLU A 441 8.41 -66.67 7.22
CA GLU A 441 6.94 -66.56 7.30
C GLU A 441 6.52 -65.44 8.26
N LEU A 442 7.20 -65.29 9.39
CA LEU A 442 6.93 -64.20 10.33
C LEU A 442 7.27 -62.83 9.72
N LYS A 443 8.39 -62.73 8.99
CA LYS A 443 8.76 -61.51 8.24
C LYS A 443 7.79 -61.20 7.09
N ALA A 444 7.20 -62.21 6.46
CA ALA A 444 6.17 -62.01 5.44
C ALA A 444 4.87 -61.50 6.09
N ALA A 445 4.46 -62.09 7.21
CA ALA A 445 3.28 -61.65 7.95
C ALA A 445 3.41 -60.21 8.49
N THR A 446 4.59 -59.80 8.97
CA THR A 446 4.82 -58.41 9.40
C THR A 446 4.75 -57.43 8.22
N LYS A 447 5.31 -57.80 7.06
CA LYS A 447 5.24 -56.96 5.86
C LYS A 447 3.82 -56.84 5.32
N ASP A 448 3.02 -57.89 5.40
CA ASP A 448 1.61 -57.82 5.02
C ASP A 448 0.79 -56.97 6.01
N ALA A 449 1.10 -57.04 7.31
CA ALA A 449 0.51 -56.13 8.31
C ALA A 449 0.91 -54.66 8.07
N GLU A 450 2.17 -54.39 7.71
CA GLU A 450 2.64 -53.06 7.32
C GLU A 450 1.93 -52.55 6.06
N ARG A 451 1.74 -53.41 5.05
CA ARG A 451 0.98 -53.06 3.84
C ARG A 451 -0.47 -52.73 4.13
N VAL A 452 -1.13 -53.48 5.01
CA VAL A 452 -2.50 -53.19 5.47
C VAL A 452 -2.54 -51.87 6.25
N GLY A 453 -1.54 -51.61 7.11
CA GLY A 453 -1.40 -50.36 7.84
C GLY A 453 -1.16 -49.15 6.93
N LEU A 454 -0.33 -49.31 5.89
CA LEU A 454 -0.10 -48.28 4.87
C LEU A 454 -1.34 -48.04 4.01
N ALA A 455 -2.05 -49.08 3.60
CA ALA A 455 -3.31 -48.95 2.87
C ALA A 455 -4.38 -48.22 3.70
N ALA A 456 -4.47 -48.49 5.00
CA ALA A 456 -5.36 -47.77 5.91
C ALA A 456 -4.95 -46.29 6.06
N ARG A 457 -3.65 -45.98 6.13
CA ARG A 457 -3.15 -44.59 6.14
C ARG A 457 -3.45 -43.86 4.84
N VAL A 458 -3.29 -44.51 3.69
CA VAL A 458 -3.64 -43.93 2.38
C VAL A 458 -5.14 -43.62 2.33
N SER A 459 -6.00 -44.55 2.75
CA SER A 459 -7.45 -44.31 2.80
C SER A 459 -7.84 -43.18 3.76
N MET A 460 -7.17 -43.05 4.92
CA MET A 460 -7.37 -41.92 5.83
C MET A 460 -6.91 -40.59 5.22
N LEU A 461 -5.80 -40.58 4.49
CA LEU A 461 -5.30 -39.38 3.81
C LEU A 461 -6.19 -38.97 2.63
N GLU A 462 -6.73 -39.92 1.87
CA GLU A 462 -7.71 -39.65 0.82
C GLU A 462 -9.01 -39.07 1.41
N ALA A 463 -9.50 -39.61 2.53
CA ALA A 463 -10.66 -39.06 3.23
C ALA A 463 -10.39 -37.65 3.77
N ALA A 464 -9.21 -37.40 4.34
CA ALA A 464 -8.80 -36.07 4.80
C ALA A 464 -8.63 -35.08 3.63
N SER A 465 -8.13 -35.54 2.48
CA SER A 465 -8.04 -34.74 1.25
C SER A 465 -9.44 -34.36 0.76
N GLY A 466 -10.38 -35.30 0.71
CA GLY A 466 -11.77 -35.02 0.33
C GLY A 466 -12.47 -34.05 1.28
N GLN A 467 -12.18 -34.11 2.59
CA GLN A 467 -12.67 -33.14 3.57
C GLN A 467 -12.10 -31.74 3.33
N ARG A 468 -10.78 -31.62 3.07
CA ARG A 468 -10.14 -30.34 2.75
C ARG A 468 -10.66 -29.74 1.45
N GLU A 469 -10.91 -30.57 0.43
CA GLU A 469 -11.53 -30.12 -0.82
C GLU A 469 -12.95 -29.60 -0.60
N ALA A 470 -13.75 -30.29 0.23
CA ALA A 470 -15.09 -29.83 0.58
C ALA A 470 -15.06 -28.51 1.39
N GLU A 471 -14.10 -28.36 2.30
CA GLU A 471 -13.88 -27.11 3.05
C GLU A 471 -13.43 -25.97 2.14
N LEU A 472 -12.55 -26.23 1.17
CA LEU A 472 -12.14 -25.24 0.18
C LEU A 472 -13.32 -24.77 -0.67
N VAL A 473 -14.18 -25.68 -1.13
CA VAL A 473 -15.40 -25.31 -1.88
C VAL A 473 -16.34 -24.48 -1.01
N ARG A 474 -16.47 -24.82 0.28
CA ARG A 474 -17.28 -24.04 1.22
C ARG A 474 -16.72 -22.63 1.44
N LEU A 475 -15.41 -22.51 1.67
CA LEU A 475 -14.73 -21.22 1.85
C LEU A 475 -14.81 -20.37 0.59
N GLN A 476 -14.67 -20.96 -0.60
CA GLN A 476 -14.87 -20.26 -1.87
C GLN A 476 -16.31 -19.72 -2.00
N ALA A 477 -17.31 -20.48 -1.58
CA ALA A 477 -18.70 -20.02 -1.56
C ALA A 477 -18.93 -18.89 -0.52
N GLU A 478 -18.28 -18.93 0.64
CA GLU A 478 -18.33 -17.86 1.64
C GLU A 478 -17.62 -16.59 1.15
N VAL A 479 -16.49 -16.72 0.44
CA VAL A 479 -15.79 -15.60 -0.21
C VAL A 479 -16.66 -14.97 -1.30
N ALA A 480 -17.33 -15.77 -2.14
CA ALA A 480 -18.25 -15.25 -3.15
C ALA A 480 -19.41 -14.45 -2.50
N LYS A 481 -20.00 -14.97 -1.42
CA LYS A 481 -21.03 -14.23 -0.66
C LYS A 481 -20.50 -12.93 -0.05
N ALA A 482 -19.27 -12.93 0.47
CA ALA A 482 -18.65 -11.73 1.01
C ALA A 482 -18.37 -10.69 -0.08
N GLN A 483 -17.96 -11.12 -1.27
CA GLN A 483 -17.78 -10.25 -2.44
C GLN A 483 -19.10 -9.63 -2.90
N GLU A 484 -20.18 -10.42 -2.95
CA GLU A 484 -21.53 -9.91 -3.23
C GLU A 484 -21.99 -8.89 -2.19
N ALA A 485 -21.80 -9.18 -0.89
CA ALA A 485 -22.14 -8.26 0.18
C ALA A 485 -21.33 -6.94 0.11
N LEU A 486 -20.05 -7.02 -0.23
CA LEU A 486 -19.19 -5.85 -0.42
C LEU A 486 -19.63 -5.01 -1.63
N ALA A 487 -20.00 -5.66 -2.75
CA ALA A 487 -20.55 -4.96 -3.92
C ALA A 487 -21.86 -4.24 -3.58
N LEU A 488 -22.72 -4.87 -2.77
CA LEU A 488 -23.97 -4.29 -2.31
C LEU A 488 -23.74 -3.10 -1.35
N GLU A 489 -22.71 -3.18 -0.50
CA GLU A 489 -22.34 -2.09 0.40
C GLU A 489 -21.72 -0.91 -0.35
N ARG A 490 -20.89 -1.16 -1.38
CA ARG A 490 -20.40 -0.12 -2.30
C ARG A 490 -21.54 0.59 -3.02
N ALA A 491 -22.49 -0.17 -3.57
CA ALA A 491 -23.67 0.41 -4.22
C ALA A 491 -24.51 1.26 -3.25
N ARG A 492 -24.61 0.86 -1.97
CA ARG A 492 -25.28 1.67 -0.93
C ARG A 492 -24.52 2.94 -0.60
N ARG A 493 -23.18 2.90 -0.56
CA ARG A 493 -22.35 4.10 -0.35
C ARG A 493 -22.45 5.08 -1.51
N GLU A 494 -22.37 4.58 -2.74
CA GLU A 494 -22.55 5.41 -3.95
C GLU A 494 -23.95 6.05 -3.97
N ALA A 495 -25.00 5.31 -3.61
CA ALA A 495 -26.35 5.86 -3.47
C ALA A 495 -26.44 6.93 -2.36
N ALA A 496 -25.80 6.71 -1.21
CA ALA A 496 -25.78 7.68 -0.12
C ALA A 496 -24.94 8.93 -0.44
N GLU A 497 -23.86 8.78 -1.22
CA GLU A 497 -23.07 9.90 -1.74
C GLU A 497 -23.87 10.71 -2.76
N ALA A 498 -24.59 10.05 -3.67
CA ALA A 498 -25.50 10.73 -4.59
C ALA A 498 -26.61 11.50 -3.85
N GLU A 499 -27.22 10.91 -2.81
CA GLU A 499 -28.19 11.60 -1.96
C GLU A 499 -27.59 12.80 -1.22
N ARG A 500 -26.33 12.70 -0.77
CA ARG A 500 -25.61 13.82 -0.14
C ARG A 500 -25.34 14.94 -1.13
N THR A 501 -24.89 14.63 -2.34
CA THR A 501 -24.68 15.66 -3.38
C THR A 501 -25.99 16.33 -3.77
N ASP A 502 -27.09 15.58 -3.86
CA ASP A 502 -28.42 16.15 -4.09
C ASP A 502 -28.88 17.04 -2.93
N ALA A 503 -28.57 16.66 -1.69
CA ALA A 503 -28.86 17.47 -0.51
C ALA A 503 -28.02 18.74 -0.45
N GLU A 504 -26.75 18.68 -0.83
CA GLU A 504 -25.85 19.85 -0.92
C GLU A 504 -26.32 20.82 -2.01
N VAL A 505 -26.73 20.32 -3.18
CA VAL A 505 -27.30 21.16 -4.24
C VAL A 505 -28.60 21.82 -3.76
N LYS A 506 -29.47 21.10 -3.06
CA LYS A 506 -30.69 21.68 -2.47
C LYS A 506 -30.38 22.71 -1.37
N ALA A 507 -29.37 22.46 -0.56
CA ALA A 507 -28.91 23.41 0.47
C ALA A 507 -28.37 24.68 -0.18
N ALA A 508 -27.52 24.58 -1.21
CA ALA A 508 -27.01 25.72 -1.97
C ALA A 508 -28.14 26.50 -2.67
N GLN A 509 -29.15 25.81 -3.20
CA GLN A 509 -30.34 26.45 -3.76
C GLN A 509 -31.16 27.18 -2.68
N ALA A 510 -31.30 26.60 -1.49
CA ALA A 510 -31.99 27.23 -0.37
C ALA A 510 -31.21 28.44 0.16
N GLU A 511 -29.88 28.35 0.25
CA GLU A 511 -29.01 29.47 0.61
C GLU A 511 -29.10 30.61 -0.42
N ALA A 512 -29.06 30.29 -1.72
CA ALA A 512 -29.26 31.29 -2.77
C ALA A 512 -30.67 31.93 -2.72
N GLN A 513 -31.70 31.18 -2.35
CA GLN A 513 -33.04 31.72 -2.11
C GLN A 513 -33.06 32.64 -0.89
N VAL A 514 -32.43 32.25 0.23
CA VAL A 514 -32.29 33.10 1.41
C VAL A 514 -31.52 34.37 1.08
N GLU A 515 -30.44 34.28 0.32
CA GLU A 515 -29.63 35.43 -0.11
C GLU A 515 -30.43 36.37 -1.03
N SER A 516 -31.25 35.82 -1.93
CA SER A 516 -32.18 36.62 -2.74
C SER A 516 -33.24 37.35 -1.89
N LEU A 517 -33.72 36.69 -0.82
CA LEU A 517 -34.70 37.25 0.10
C LEU A 517 -34.07 38.29 1.04
N THR A 518 -32.82 38.09 1.48
CA THR A 518 -32.10 39.10 2.29
C THR A 518 -31.68 40.30 1.47
N VAL A 519 -31.32 40.14 0.19
CA VAL A 519 -31.13 41.27 -0.73
C VAL A 519 -32.46 42.01 -0.96
N GLY A 520 -33.58 41.29 -1.07
CA GLY A 520 -34.92 41.88 -1.12
C GLY A 520 -35.31 42.62 0.17
N GLN A 521 -34.96 42.07 1.34
CA GLN A 521 -35.16 42.72 2.64
C GLN A 521 -34.25 43.93 2.83
N GLY A 522 -33.00 43.89 2.39
CA GLY A 522 -32.10 45.05 2.40
C GLY A 522 -32.61 46.19 1.51
N GLY A 523 -33.26 45.87 0.38
CA GLY A 523 -33.97 46.85 -0.44
C GLY A 523 -35.20 47.45 0.27
N ALA A 524 -35.95 46.63 1.01
CA ALA A 524 -37.09 47.09 1.80
C ALA A 524 -36.66 47.92 3.03
N GLU A 525 -35.57 47.54 3.71
CA GLU A 525 -35.00 48.27 4.83
C GLU A 525 -34.38 49.59 4.38
N ALA A 526 -33.75 49.65 3.20
CA ALA A 526 -33.28 50.90 2.60
C ALA A 526 -34.43 51.86 2.25
N GLN A 527 -35.56 51.33 1.76
CA GLN A 527 -36.78 52.12 1.53
C GLN A 527 -37.41 52.59 2.85
N VAL A 528 -37.45 51.75 3.88
CA VAL A 528 -37.92 52.15 5.21
C VAL A 528 -37.00 53.21 5.81
N ALA A 529 -35.67 53.06 5.68
CA ALA A 529 -34.68 54.01 6.13
C ALA A 529 -34.85 55.39 5.45
N SER A 530 -35.00 55.42 4.12
CA SER A 530 -35.25 56.67 3.39
C SER A 530 -36.57 57.31 3.81
N LEU A 531 -37.62 56.51 4.00
CA LEU A 531 -38.91 57.01 4.48
C LEU A 531 -38.84 57.54 5.92
N THR A 532 -38.03 56.94 6.81
CA THR A 532 -37.78 57.50 8.15
C THR A 532 -36.96 58.78 8.09
N GLU A 533 -35.97 58.88 7.21
CA GLU A 533 -35.17 60.08 7.05
C GLU A 533 -36.03 61.24 6.49
N GLU A 534 -36.93 60.96 5.55
CA GLU A 534 -37.95 61.91 5.09
C GLU A 534 -38.92 62.32 6.21
N LEU A 535 -39.30 61.38 7.09
CA LEU A 535 -40.17 61.66 8.25
C LEU A 535 -39.45 62.48 9.33
N GLU A 536 -38.17 62.25 9.56
CA GLU A 536 -37.35 63.04 10.48
C GLU A 536 -37.06 64.43 9.92
N ALA A 537 -36.82 64.56 8.62
CA ALA A 537 -36.73 65.85 7.95
C ALA A 537 -38.06 66.63 8.07
N ALA A 538 -39.19 65.96 7.86
CA ALA A 538 -40.52 66.56 8.03
C ALA A 538 -40.79 66.97 9.50
N ARG A 539 -40.34 66.17 10.47
CA ARG A 539 -40.42 66.53 11.91
C ARG A 539 -39.50 67.69 12.27
N ALA A 540 -38.29 67.74 11.71
CA ALA A 540 -37.37 68.86 11.92
C ALA A 540 -37.89 70.16 11.29
N GLU A 541 -38.63 70.08 10.18
CA GLU A 541 -39.38 71.20 9.62
C GLU A 541 -40.57 71.60 10.50
N ALA A 542 -41.33 70.64 11.03
CA ALA A 542 -42.42 70.91 11.98
C ALA A 542 -41.90 71.60 13.26
N ASP A 543 -40.78 71.15 13.82
CA ASP A 543 -40.12 71.79 14.96
C ASP A 543 -39.60 73.19 14.62
N LYS A 544 -39.11 73.42 13.39
CA LYS A 544 -38.75 74.77 12.92
C LYS A 544 -39.98 75.67 12.85
N VAL A 545 -41.10 75.16 12.35
CA VAL A 545 -42.37 75.89 12.30
C VAL A 545 -42.88 76.20 13.71
N GLU A 546 -42.77 75.26 14.65
CA GLU A 546 -43.19 75.44 16.03
C GLU A 546 -42.28 76.44 16.78
N ARG A 547 -40.95 76.42 16.53
CA ARG A 547 -40.02 77.45 17.04
C ARG A 547 -40.27 78.82 16.42
N LEU A 548 -40.65 78.89 15.15
CA LEU A 548 -41.04 80.14 14.49
C LEU A 548 -42.37 80.67 15.03
N GLN A 549 -43.34 79.79 15.30
CA GLN A 549 -44.59 80.14 15.97
C GLN A 549 -44.35 80.57 17.42
N GLY A 550 -43.45 79.92 18.15
CA GLY A 550 -43.03 80.32 19.50
C GLY A 550 -42.33 81.68 19.52
N ARG A 551 -41.48 81.97 18.52
CA ARG A 551 -40.87 83.30 18.33
C ARG A 551 -41.91 84.34 17.94
N LEU A 552 -42.88 84.01 17.11
CA LEU A 552 -44.01 84.91 16.79
C LEU A 552 -44.83 85.22 18.04
N LYS A 553 -45.16 84.21 18.85
CA LYS A 553 -45.87 84.40 20.14
C LYS A 553 -45.09 85.26 21.13
N MET A 554 -43.77 85.06 21.23
CA MET A 554 -42.92 85.92 22.07
C MET A 554 -42.80 87.34 21.51
N MET A 555 -42.77 87.52 20.18
CA MET A 555 -42.73 88.84 19.54
C MET A 555 -44.08 89.55 19.67
N GLU A 556 -45.21 88.84 19.59
CA GLU A 556 -46.54 89.38 19.87
C GLU A 556 -46.69 89.78 21.33
N GLY A 557 -46.23 88.95 22.28
CA GLY A 557 -46.19 89.30 23.71
C GLY A 557 -45.23 90.46 24.03
N ALA A 558 -44.09 90.55 23.34
CA ALA A 558 -43.15 91.67 23.47
C ALA A 558 -43.70 92.96 22.84
N LEU A 559 -44.52 92.87 21.80
CA LEU A 559 -45.12 94.01 21.11
C LEU A 559 -46.38 94.51 21.84
N GLU A 560 -47.14 93.63 22.50
CA GLU A 560 -48.17 94.00 23.48
C GLU A 560 -47.53 94.60 24.75
N GLY A 561 -46.43 94.02 25.24
CA GLY A 561 -45.66 94.58 26.37
C GLY A 561 -45.07 95.96 26.06
N ALA A 562 -44.53 96.17 24.86
CA ALA A 562 -43.99 97.46 24.41
C ALA A 562 -45.09 98.49 24.13
N LYS A 563 -46.29 98.08 23.69
CA LYS A 563 -47.46 98.97 23.58
C LYS A 563 -48.05 99.34 24.95
N ALA A 564 -47.99 98.43 25.93
CA ALA A 564 -48.39 98.72 27.31
C ALA A 564 -47.36 99.58 28.08
N GLN A 565 -46.06 99.48 27.74
CA GLN A 565 -45.00 100.32 28.34
C GLN A 565 -44.72 101.64 27.61
N ALA A 566 -45.22 101.85 26.38
CA ALA A 566 -45.14 103.14 25.68
C ALA A 566 -46.23 104.15 26.10
N ALA A 567 -47.16 103.75 26.97
CA ALA A 567 -48.25 104.60 27.50
C ALA A 567 -47.92 105.32 28.82
N SER A 568 -46.74 105.11 29.43
CA SER A 568 -46.39 105.80 30.68
C SER A 568 -44.91 106.19 30.76
N ALA A 569 -44.66 107.50 30.61
CA ALA A 569 -43.45 108.25 30.98
C ALA A 569 -42.14 107.87 30.25
N GLY A 570 -41.49 108.70 29.44
CA GLY A 570 -41.38 110.15 29.50
C GLY A 570 -40.04 110.57 30.13
N LYS A 571 -38.99 110.62 29.30
CA LYS A 571 -37.75 111.42 29.41
C LYS A 571 -36.55 110.79 30.14
N SER A 572 -35.61 110.23 29.37
CA SER A 572 -34.26 110.82 29.25
C SER A 572 -33.64 110.38 27.92
N ASP A 573 -33.38 111.36 27.07
CA ASP A 573 -33.08 111.19 25.64
C ASP A 573 -31.67 110.62 25.33
N ALA A 574 -30.93 110.17 26.34
CA ALA A 574 -29.68 109.42 26.17
C ALA A 574 -29.90 107.91 25.89
N ALA A 575 -31.06 107.36 26.30
CA ALA A 575 -31.42 105.98 25.99
C ALA A 575 -32.01 105.84 24.57
N ARG A 576 -32.65 106.88 24.04
CA ARG A 576 -33.25 106.91 22.69
C ARG A 576 -32.21 106.84 21.58
N ALA A 577 -31.10 107.59 21.70
CA ALA A 577 -30.02 107.53 20.71
C ALA A 577 -29.30 106.15 20.70
N ALA A 578 -29.18 105.49 21.84
CA ALA A 578 -28.60 104.15 21.93
C ALA A 578 -29.55 103.05 21.42
N THR A 579 -30.87 103.23 21.55
CA THR A 579 -31.87 102.33 20.96
C THR A 579 -32.10 102.58 19.48
N GLU A 580 -32.03 103.83 18.99
CA GLU A 580 -32.06 104.15 17.55
C GLU A 580 -30.81 103.65 16.83
N ALA A 581 -29.62 103.76 17.43
CA ALA A 581 -28.41 103.17 16.84
C ALA A 581 -28.46 101.63 16.81
N LYS A 582 -29.14 100.99 17.77
CA LYS A 582 -29.37 99.54 17.78
C LYS A 582 -30.47 99.13 16.80
N LEU A 583 -31.55 99.91 16.68
CA LEU A 583 -32.61 99.70 15.68
C LEU A 583 -32.08 99.89 14.27
N ALA A 584 -31.30 100.93 14.00
CA ALA A 584 -30.67 101.15 12.70
C ALA A 584 -29.65 100.04 12.35
N ARG A 585 -28.91 99.51 13.34
CA ARG A 585 -28.06 98.32 13.13
C ARG A 585 -28.86 97.05 12.87
N ILE A 586 -29.98 96.86 13.55
CA ILE A 586 -30.85 95.71 13.35
C ILE A 586 -31.55 95.82 11.98
N GLU A 587 -32.04 96.99 11.60
CA GLU A 587 -32.64 97.24 10.28
C GLU A 587 -31.60 97.14 9.15
N ALA A 588 -30.36 97.60 9.36
CA ALA A 588 -29.29 97.37 8.40
C ALA A 588 -28.90 95.89 8.31
N SER A 589 -28.93 95.14 9.42
CA SER A 589 -28.67 93.70 9.42
C SER A 589 -29.82 92.90 8.81
N LEU A 590 -31.07 93.35 8.98
CA LEU A 590 -32.25 92.75 8.38
C LEU A 590 -32.24 93.00 6.87
N LYS A 591 -31.98 94.23 6.42
CA LYS A 591 -31.82 94.54 5.00
C LYS A 591 -30.65 93.80 4.38
N ALA A 592 -29.53 93.64 5.09
CA ALA A 592 -28.41 92.84 4.61
C ALA A 592 -28.74 91.34 4.52
N GLU A 593 -29.52 90.79 5.45
CA GLU A 593 -29.99 89.40 5.38
C GLU A 593 -31.10 89.20 4.34
N GLU A 594 -31.96 90.20 4.10
CA GLU A 594 -32.92 90.21 3.01
C GLU A 594 -32.22 90.33 1.65
N GLN A 595 -31.15 91.12 1.55
CA GLN A 595 -30.31 91.17 0.35
C GLN A 595 -29.54 89.86 0.15
N LYS A 596 -28.99 89.25 1.21
CA LYS A 596 -28.39 87.91 1.09
C LYS A 596 -29.41 86.85 0.72
N ARG A 597 -30.65 86.92 1.24
CA ARG A 597 -31.73 86.03 0.82
C ARG A 597 -32.14 86.27 -0.61
N ALA A 598 -32.23 87.53 -1.04
CA ALA A 598 -32.48 87.86 -2.43
C ALA A 598 -31.33 87.43 -3.35
N ASP A 599 -30.07 87.53 -2.91
CA ASP A 599 -28.89 87.07 -3.63
C ASP A 599 -28.80 85.54 -3.67
N VAL A 600 -29.22 84.86 -2.59
CA VAL A 600 -29.31 83.39 -2.53
C VAL A 600 -30.49 82.89 -3.34
N GLU A 601 -31.64 83.56 -3.33
CA GLU A 601 -32.77 83.22 -4.19
C GLU A 601 -32.48 83.55 -5.65
N ALA A 602 -31.73 84.61 -5.94
CA ALA A 602 -31.22 84.91 -7.27
C ALA A 602 -30.16 83.88 -7.70
N SER A 603 -29.28 83.45 -6.79
CA SER A 603 -28.32 82.36 -7.00
C SER A 603 -29.02 81.03 -7.22
N LEU A 604 -30.08 80.74 -6.47
CA LEU A 604 -30.85 79.51 -6.59
C LEU A 604 -31.67 79.52 -7.89
N ARG A 605 -32.26 80.67 -8.27
CA ARG A 605 -32.91 80.82 -9.58
C ARG A 605 -31.88 80.74 -10.70
N ALA A 606 -30.71 81.35 -10.57
CA ALA A 606 -29.62 81.22 -11.53
C ALA A 606 -29.08 79.79 -11.61
N GLU A 607 -29.02 79.06 -10.50
CA GLU A 607 -28.63 77.64 -10.47
C GLU A 607 -29.74 76.75 -11.03
N GLN A 608 -31.01 77.04 -10.77
CA GLN A 608 -32.15 76.32 -11.36
C GLN A 608 -32.30 76.64 -12.85
N GLU A 609 -32.01 77.86 -13.28
CA GLU A 609 -31.93 78.24 -14.70
C GLU A 609 -30.67 77.66 -15.35
N ALA A 610 -29.55 77.56 -14.64
CA ALA A 610 -28.35 76.88 -15.12
C ALA A 610 -28.55 75.36 -15.19
N ARG A 611 -29.29 74.77 -14.24
CA ARG A 611 -29.68 73.35 -14.26
C ARG A 611 -30.72 73.09 -15.34
N ARG A 612 -31.71 73.96 -15.54
CA ARG A 612 -32.65 73.88 -16.66
C ARG A 612 -31.96 74.15 -17.99
N ALA A 613 -30.95 75.02 -18.04
CA ALA A 613 -30.13 75.23 -19.23
C ALA A 613 -29.18 74.06 -19.46
N LEU A 614 -28.70 73.38 -18.42
CA LEU A 614 -27.93 72.13 -18.52
C LEU A 614 -28.82 70.95 -18.92
N GLU A 615 -30.03 70.83 -18.38
CA GLU A 615 -31.05 69.85 -18.79
C GLU A 615 -31.55 70.12 -20.20
N ALA A 616 -31.76 71.39 -20.59
CA ALA A 616 -32.05 71.75 -21.96
C ALA A 616 -30.86 71.48 -22.89
N LYS A 617 -29.62 71.69 -22.42
CA LYS A 617 -28.39 71.29 -23.16
C LYS A 617 -28.16 69.78 -23.20
N LEU A 618 -28.69 69.02 -22.23
CA LEU A 618 -28.63 67.56 -22.19
C LEU A 618 -29.76 66.93 -23.02
N ALA A 619 -30.92 67.61 -23.12
CA ALA A 619 -32.06 67.22 -23.94
C ALA A 619 -31.94 67.69 -25.40
N GLU A 620 -31.17 68.75 -25.69
CA GLU A 620 -30.83 69.24 -27.04
C GLU A 620 -29.36 68.96 -27.44
N GLN A 621 -28.77 67.84 -27.01
CA GLN A 621 -27.53 67.34 -27.61
C GLN A 621 -27.78 66.13 -28.52
N PRO A 622 -28.14 66.36 -29.80
CA PRO A 622 -27.79 65.44 -30.86
C PRO A 622 -26.31 65.66 -31.22
N GLY A 623 -25.45 64.77 -30.75
CA GLY A 623 -24.13 64.51 -31.31
C GLY A 623 -23.07 65.62 -31.17
N THR A 624 -21.86 65.17 -30.83
CA THR A 624 -20.56 65.48 -31.49
C THR A 624 -19.48 66.21 -30.66
N PRO A 625 -18.19 65.97 -30.99
CA PRO A 625 -17.15 65.74 -29.99
C PRO A 625 -16.14 66.88 -29.84
N SER A 626 -15.26 66.70 -28.83
CA SER A 626 -13.95 67.30 -28.67
C SER A 626 -13.89 68.69 -28.01
N GLN A 627 -13.55 68.69 -26.71
CA GLN A 627 -12.47 69.51 -26.12
C GLN A 627 -12.32 69.20 -24.61
N SER A 628 -11.46 68.25 -24.27
CA SER A 628 -10.87 68.14 -22.91
C SER A 628 -9.55 67.36 -22.89
N ALA A 629 -8.60 67.73 -23.77
CA ALA A 629 -7.24 67.18 -23.76
C ALA A 629 -6.35 67.67 -22.58
N GLY A 630 -6.96 68.05 -21.45
CA GLY A 630 -6.25 68.49 -20.24
C GLY A 630 -6.63 67.71 -18.98
N ALA A 631 -7.74 66.97 -18.98
CA ALA A 631 -8.20 66.23 -17.80
C ALA A 631 -7.74 64.76 -17.79
N SER A 632 -7.45 64.15 -18.96
CA SER A 632 -7.03 62.73 -19.03
C SER A 632 -5.68 62.48 -18.36
N ALA A 633 -4.73 63.43 -18.45
CA ALA A 633 -3.41 63.27 -17.88
C ALA A 633 -3.40 63.34 -16.34
N GLU A 634 -4.26 64.15 -15.73
CA GLU A 634 -4.40 64.20 -14.27
C GLU A 634 -5.07 62.95 -13.72
N TRP A 635 -6.10 62.42 -14.40
CA TRP A 635 -6.75 61.16 -14.01
C TRP A 635 -5.87 59.93 -14.27
N GLU A 636 -5.05 59.93 -15.32
CA GLU A 636 -4.05 58.89 -15.56
C GLU A 636 -2.91 58.94 -14.53
N ALA A 637 -2.44 60.14 -14.16
CA ALA A 637 -1.45 60.32 -13.10
C ALA A 637 -2.01 59.91 -11.72
N GLU A 638 -3.26 60.24 -11.42
CA GLU A 638 -3.93 59.84 -10.18
C GLU A 638 -4.18 58.33 -10.15
N ARG A 639 -4.51 57.71 -11.28
CA ARG A 639 -4.64 56.24 -11.41
C ARG A 639 -3.30 55.51 -11.29
N GLU A 640 -2.22 56.04 -11.87
CA GLU A 640 -0.85 55.55 -11.70
C GLU A 640 -0.42 55.68 -10.23
N GLN A 641 -0.74 56.81 -9.58
CA GLN A 641 -0.43 57.04 -8.18
C GLN A 641 -1.21 56.09 -7.25
N LEU A 642 -2.49 55.84 -7.53
CA LEU A 642 -3.29 54.86 -6.80
C LEU A 642 -2.80 53.42 -7.03
N LYS A 643 -2.31 53.09 -8.23
CA LYS A 643 -1.65 51.79 -8.48
C LYS A 643 -0.34 51.66 -7.71
N ALA A 644 0.47 52.73 -7.65
CA ALA A 644 1.70 52.76 -6.87
C ALA A 644 1.42 52.61 -5.37
N ASP A 645 0.39 53.29 -4.86
CA ASP A 645 -0.04 53.20 -3.46
C ASP A 645 -0.62 51.82 -3.12
N ALA A 646 -1.40 51.22 -4.02
CA ALA A 646 -1.88 49.84 -3.88
C ALA A 646 -0.73 48.83 -3.87
N ALA A 647 0.27 48.99 -4.75
CA ALA A 647 1.47 48.16 -4.74
C ALA A 647 2.29 48.33 -3.46
N ASN A 648 2.38 49.55 -2.93
CA ASN A 648 3.07 49.83 -1.66
C ASN A 648 2.33 49.24 -0.46
N LEU A 649 1.00 49.31 -0.44
CA LEU A 649 0.18 48.65 0.59
C LEU A 649 0.34 47.13 0.51
N LYS A 650 0.34 46.54 -0.68
CA LYS A 650 0.56 45.11 -0.86
C LYS A 650 1.94 44.67 -0.36
N ARG A 651 3.00 45.43 -0.63
CA ARG A 651 4.34 45.18 -0.06
C ARG A 651 4.37 45.30 1.47
N LYS A 652 3.70 46.30 2.03
CA LYS A 652 3.59 46.49 3.49
C LYS A 652 2.81 45.33 4.15
N LEU A 653 1.78 44.84 3.48
CA LEU A 653 0.95 43.74 3.96
C LEU A 653 1.73 42.41 3.94
N VAL A 654 2.45 42.12 2.85
CA VAL A 654 3.36 40.97 2.78
C VAL A 654 4.49 41.06 3.81
N ALA A 655 5.04 42.26 4.05
CA ALA A 655 6.03 42.46 5.10
C ALA A 655 5.45 42.25 6.51
N ALA A 656 4.19 42.62 6.74
CA ALA A 656 3.48 42.39 7.99
C ALA A 656 3.18 40.89 8.21
N GLU A 657 2.77 40.17 7.17
CA GLU A 657 2.59 38.71 7.20
C GLU A 657 3.91 37.99 7.54
N ALA A 658 5.01 38.36 6.88
CA ALA A 658 6.33 37.81 7.19
C ALA A 658 6.79 38.15 8.62
N ALA A 659 6.44 39.33 9.15
CA ALA A 659 6.74 39.70 10.53
C ALA A 659 5.92 38.88 11.55
N LEU A 660 4.65 38.60 11.25
CA LEU A 660 3.78 37.75 12.08
C LEU A 660 4.25 36.29 12.09
N GLU A 661 4.68 35.76 10.93
CA GLU A 661 5.22 34.41 10.83
C GLU A 661 6.52 34.25 11.62
N ASN A 662 7.42 35.24 11.53
CA ASN A 662 8.62 35.28 12.36
C ASN A 662 8.30 35.38 13.86
N ALA A 663 7.32 36.20 14.26
CA ALA A 663 6.87 36.30 15.64
C ALA A 663 6.29 34.98 16.18
N ALA A 664 5.53 34.24 15.36
CA ALA A 664 5.06 32.90 15.69
C ALA A 664 6.24 31.91 15.87
N GLY A 665 7.25 31.99 15.00
CA GLY A 665 8.48 31.21 15.12
C GLY A 665 9.27 31.50 16.41
N TYR A 666 9.36 32.78 16.81
CA TYR A 666 9.98 33.15 18.09
C TYR A 666 9.17 32.67 19.29
N LYS A 667 7.83 32.74 19.25
CA LYS A 667 6.95 32.22 20.31
C LYS A 667 7.12 30.71 20.48
N ALA A 668 7.24 29.96 19.39
CA ALA A 668 7.53 28.52 19.43
C ALA A 668 8.91 28.21 20.02
N LYS A 669 9.94 29.00 19.68
CA LYS A 669 11.28 28.87 20.28
C LYS A 669 11.29 29.20 21.78
N ILE A 670 10.57 30.24 22.20
CA ILE A 670 10.44 30.60 23.63
C ILE A 670 9.73 29.48 24.39
N ALA A 671 8.62 28.94 23.87
CA ALA A 671 7.93 27.81 24.48
C ALA A 671 8.84 26.56 24.60
N ARG A 672 9.69 26.31 23.59
CA ARG A 672 10.67 25.22 23.63
C ARG A 672 11.78 25.46 24.66
N LEU A 673 12.28 26.69 24.79
CA LEU A 673 13.28 27.06 25.80
C LEU A 673 12.70 27.03 27.22
N GLU A 674 11.45 27.46 27.41
CA GLU A 674 10.73 27.35 28.68
C GLU A 674 10.50 25.90 29.09
N ALA A 675 10.17 25.02 28.13
CA ALA A 675 10.07 23.58 28.38
C ALA A 675 11.42 22.97 28.78
N GLN A 676 12.52 23.38 28.12
CA GLN A 676 13.88 22.93 28.46
C GLN A 676 14.36 23.45 29.83
N LEU A 677 13.96 24.65 30.24
CA LEU A 677 14.29 25.21 31.56
C LEU A 677 13.45 24.58 32.68
N LYS A 678 12.20 24.19 32.41
CA LYS A 678 11.37 23.44 33.37
C LYS A 678 11.84 21.99 33.55
N GLY A 679 12.42 21.36 32.53
CA GLY A 679 12.99 20.00 32.62
C GLY A 679 14.36 19.90 33.30
N LYS A 680 14.98 21.03 33.69
CA LYS A 680 16.31 21.10 34.34
C LYS A 680 16.25 21.54 35.81
N ARG A 681 15.07 21.55 36.44
CA ARG A 681 14.91 21.79 37.88
C ARG A 681 14.66 20.51 38.64
#